data_AF-B0E0D5-F1
#
_entry.id   AF-B0E0D5-F1
#
_cell.length_a   1.000
_cell.length_b   1.000
_cell.length_c   1.000
_cell.angle_alpha   90.00
_cell.angle_beta   90.00
_cell.angle_gamma   90.00
#
_symmetry.space_group_name_H-M   'P 1'
#
loop_
_entity.id
_entity.type
_entity.pdbx_description
1 polymer ?
#
loop_
_entity_poly.entity_id
_entity_poly.type
_entity_poly.pdbx_seq_one_letter_code
_entity_poly.pdbx_strand_id
1 'polypeptide(L)'
;MPPKGKGPKGTLKPSVLDPLCTFCGLPFKSKGITQHQKSCKSRPEAVASDARSRAFEEQVQQEGLLDPFIPVIGPSSAYTPLGRYTHTQLQAGNVENTIFNENETINNTDNNNTEPHGEVHTDEGSSSPFEQAPQLNDIKVEYHPRSGRQPQFFSFDEYKSNFQDLDSVDIPVDPEPWKPFCSRLDFELAELILDTHMNKNQTNELISLIHRCILDPKSFTLKNEPDLSKIWENAANRATKFEKTTITVEYNDEDKPFDVWTRPLWSWAEELLLDPHLAREFHWDAEHHYRFNGETYERFIDEPWTADAWWEIQASLPPGAVPFFFMVYADKNRLSSFGTAKGYPAIAVCAHLPTSIRNGEKRGKRVCVGWFPVVRRFLINYNCMQLTHRAMQLQEDSGETGKKKYVNFKRVVWHKAFYEILKSVEQYAETGYHLTTADIERWMFPIVLIASADYEEQCVIALIRGVNSKFPCPVCLIPGDQLANLSSDFPLCFSSDMEKIYKSTIGLNASETEETLKNVGLRDVENVFWKFPRTDIHRAISWDRLHAYHGGLFSDHIWEEVKSVAEELGKGVSKLIDTQVDALPTWSGLNHFTSIIKTGEFADGSKYEDMSKVLIFALHNIFTKEASPRGYQLLKLLRSYVELDMYASLKVHTETTIQKGREELLVFEKALHEYMPFNPAKSWSFPKAHTHKHMFDDIQRKGVTRNYNTKPNEKCHGAFKNSYKFRTNFKNVAPQILKFDHADLVATVIRDDIDYLDLSQAEASAEDSQIQVTRNIIGTAHVSLGSQCAPVAFSDLEDEHSSDSAFKDFRKKIGRFFTRYLGRSVRFGPSDQINPFQLLRVNYESKDDWCVATDLLRANPKFHGKPRYDCIIVKIDEEKYIFARLLYIFGLQVLDKEYHMALILPMDLPPDLENRGRDNDLCFNRVKARHRSLSVFISVESIIRGGLLATDYGSQYSDEYLVMDMDSDMWLRMKSLPLARRVDLGH
;
A
#
# COMPACT_ATOMS: atom_id res chain seq x y z
N MET A 1 37.04 -15.96 83.11
CA MET A 1 36.52 -15.18 84.26
C MET A 1 36.00 -13.83 83.77
N PRO A 2 35.00 -13.22 84.42
CA PRO A 2 34.40 -11.92 84.05
C PRO A 2 35.21 -10.77 84.72
N PRO A 3 34.75 -9.50 84.96
CA PRO A 3 33.43 -8.88 84.72
C PRO A 3 33.40 -7.34 84.39
N LYS A 4 32.18 -6.74 84.35
CA LYS A 4 31.80 -5.29 84.50
C LYS A 4 32.29 -4.30 83.40
N GLY A 5 31.50 -3.34 82.90
CA GLY A 5 30.07 -3.02 83.05
C GLY A 5 29.78 -1.64 83.65
N LYS A 6 29.10 -0.76 82.88
CA LYS A 6 28.15 0.30 83.30
C LYS A 6 27.64 1.09 82.08
N GLY A 7 26.32 1.24 81.93
CA GLY A 7 25.70 2.27 81.06
C GLY A 7 25.65 3.64 81.77
N PRO A 8 25.02 4.68 81.18
CA PRO A 8 23.55 4.66 81.13
C PRO A 8 22.83 5.39 79.95
N LYS A 9 21.58 4.91 79.71
CA LYS A 9 20.34 5.65 79.35
C LYS A 9 20.31 6.59 78.12
N GLY A 10 19.44 6.22 77.16
CA GLY A 10 19.00 7.08 76.06
C GLY A 10 18.06 6.35 75.07
N THR A 11 17.00 5.71 75.58
CA THR A 11 16.13 4.82 74.77
C THR A 11 14.99 5.53 74.05
N LEU A 12 15.07 5.61 72.73
CA LEU A 12 13.91 5.59 71.83
C LEU A 12 13.83 4.20 71.19
N LYS A 13 12.68 3.52 71.30
CA LYS A 13 12.47 2.21 70.65
C LYS A 13 12.16 2.42 69.16
N PRO A 14 12.78 1.66 68.24
CA PRO A 14 12.22 1.48 66.92
C PRO A 14 10.88 0.74 67.03
N SER A 15 9.86 1.20 66.32
CA SER A 15 8.61 0.46 66.15
C SER A 15 8.88 -0.82 65.36
N VAL A 16 8.58 -1.98 65.96
CA VAL A 16 8.57 -3.25 65.22
C VAL A 16 7.41 -3.18 64.23
N LEU A 17 7.71 -3.14 62.94
CA LEU A 17 6.72 -3.25 61.88
C LEU A 17 6.00 -4.60 61.99
N ASP A 18 4.67 -4.58 62.02
CA ASP A 18 3.86 -5.81 62.00
C ASP A 18 4.03 -6.49 60.62
N PRO A 19 4.31 -7.81 60.56
CA PRO A 19 4.59 -8.49 59.31
C PRO A 19 3.37 -8.52 58.38
N LEU A 20 3.61 -8.40 57.08
CA LEU A 20 2.58 -8.30 56.04
C LEU A 20 2.16 -9.68 55.52
N CYS A 21 0.86 -9.89 55.32
CA CYS A 21 0.35 -11.09 54.64
C CYS A 21 0.77 -11.12 53.17
N THR A 22 1.47 -12.17 52.76
CA THR A 22 1.96 -12.39 51.38
C THR A 22 0.87 -12.45 50.30
N PHE A 23 -0.41 -12.55 50.67
CA PHE A 23 -1.53 -12.61 49.72
C PHE A 23 -2.28 -11.26 49.63
N CYS A 24 -2.72 -10.69 50.75
CA CYS A 24 -3.50 -9.44 50.75
C CYS A 24 -2.69 -8.16 51.03
N GLY A 25 -1.43 -8.27 51.48
CA GLY A 25 -0.56 -7.12 51.80
C GLY A 25 -0.82 -6.46 53.16
N LEU A 26 -1.83 -6.88 53.92
CA LEU A 26 -2.18 -6.25 55.20
C LEU A 26 -1.23 -6.65 56.36
N PRO A 27 -0.90 -5.71 57.28
CA PRO A 27 -0.10 -5.99 58.47
C PRO A 27 -0.88 -6.78 59.52
N PHE A 28 -0.25 -7.80 60.10
CA PHE A 28 -0.79 -8.59 61.20
C PHE A 28 0.23 -8.78 62.31
N LYS A 29 -0.20 -8.64 63.56
CA LYS A 29 0.60 -9.03 64.74
C LYS A 29 1.18 -10.42 64.55
N SER A 30 2.46 -10.58 64.85
CA SER A 30 3.27 -11.77 64.54
C SER A 30 2.70 -13.12 65.01
N LYS A 31 1.80 -13.13 66.02
CA LYS A 31 1.08 -14.34 66.47
C LYS A 31 -0.17 -14.73 65.65
N GLY A 32 -0.65 -13.88 64.73
CA GLY A 32 -1.86 -14.11 63.93
C GLY A 32 -1.62 -14.32 62.42
N ILE A 33 -0.46 -13.89 61.90
CA ILE A 33 -0.19 -13.85 60.45
C ILE A 33 -0.32 -15.23 59.77
N THR A 34 0.21 -16.30 60.37
CA THR A 34 0.22 -17.65 59.77
C THR A 34 -1.19 -18.23 59.60
N GLN A 35 -2.10 -17.93 60.54
CA GLN A 35 -3.49 -18.37 60.48
C GLN A 35 -4.29 -17.54 59.46
N HIS A 36 -4.02 -16.23 59.41
CA HIS A 36 -4.58 -15.35 58.38
C HIS A 36 -4.12 -15.75 56.96
N GLN A 37 -2.83 -16.03 56.74
CA GLN A 37 -2.31 -16.48 55.44
C GLN A 37 -2.98 -17.78 54.95
N LYS A 38 -3.24 -18.75 55.85
CA LYS A 38 -3.98 -19.97 55.50
C LYS A 38 -5.41 -19.67 55.05
N SER A 39 -6.12 -18.78 55.76
CA SER A 39 -7.48 -18.34 55.37
C SER A 39 -7.51 -17.44 54.13
N CYS A 40 -6.44 -16.69 53.86
CA CYS A 40 -6.35 -15.78 52.72
C CYS A 40 -6.04 -16.53 51.42
N LYS A 41 -5.25 -17.61 51.50
CA LYS A 41 -4.94 -18.51 50.36
C LYS A 41 -6.18 -19.24 49.81
N SER A 42 -7.25 -19.38 50.61
CA SER A 42 -8.48 -20.10 50.24
C SER A 42 -9.65 -19.19 49.85
N ARG A 43 -9.42 -17.90 49.54
CA ARG A 43 -10.46 -16.98 49.07
C ARG A 43 -10.39 -16.78 47.54
N PRO A 44 -11.53 -16.63 46.84
CA PRO A 44 -11.55 -16.23 45.43
C PRO A 44 -10.84 -14.88 45.22
N GLU A 45 -10.09 -14.76 44.11
CA GLU A 45 -9.16 -13.65 43.85
C GLU A 45 -9.83 -12.27 43.82
N ALA A 46 -11.11 -12.20 43.42
CA ALA A 46 -11.90 -10.96 43.34
C ALA A 46 -12.03 -10.19 44.67
N VAL A 47 -11.80 -10.83 45.82
CA VAL A 47 -11.90 -10.19 47.16
C VAL A 47 -10.54 -9.68 47.65
N ALA A 48 -9.43 -10.07 47.01
CA ALA A 48 -8.08 -9.67 47.41
C ALA A 48 -7.59 -8.38 46.72
N SER A 49 -8.09 -8.07 45.51
CA SER A 49 -7.77 -6.83 44.79
C SER A 49 -8.40 -5.58 45.44
N ASP A 50 -9.66 -5.70 45.87
CA ASP A 50 -10.45 -4.60 46.43
C ASP A 50 -9.89 -4.02 47.75
N ALA A 51 -9.05 -4.79 48.45
CA ALA A 51 -8.33 -4.33 49.64
C ALA A 51 -7.04 -3.55 49.30
N ARG A 52 -6.39 -3.85 48.16
CA ARG A 52 -5.17 -3.15 47.71
C ARG A 52 -5.49 -1.79 47.10
N SER A 53 -6.63 -1.66 46.40
CA SER A 53 -7.04 -0.39 45.79
C SER A 53 -7.28 0.72 46.81
N ARG A 54 -7.93 0.41 47.95
CA ARG A 54 -8.28 1.41 48.97
C ARG A 54 -7.06 2.00 49.68
N ALA A 55 -6.00 1.21 49.88
CA ALA A 55 -4.75 1.68 50.48
C ALA A 55 -3.96 2.63 49.56
N PHE A 56 -4.21 2.60 48.25
CA PHE A 56 -3.62 3.51 47.28
C PHE A 56 -4.41 4.83 47.19
N GLU A 57 -5.75 4.77 47.28
CA GLU A 57 -6.62 5.95 47.27
C GLU A 57 -6.38 6.90 48.46
N GLU A 58 -6.08 6.38 49.66
CA GLU A 58 -5.74 7.20 50.84
C GLU A 58 -4.40 7.94 50.70
N GLN A 59 -3.46 7.43 49.89
CA GLN A 59 -2.14 8.03 49.72
C GLN A 59 -2.13 9.19 48.71
N VAL A 60 -3.01 9.15 47.70
CA VAL A 60 -3.14 10.19 46.66
C VAL A 60 -3.83 11.46 47.17
N GLN A 61 -4.61 11.38 48.26
CA GLN A 61 -5.29 12.56 48.84
C GLN A 61 -4.37 13.54 49.61
N GLN A 62 -3.09 13.21 49.85
CA GLN A 62 -2.20 14.04 50.69
C GLN A 62 -1.35 15.07 49.92
N GLU A 63 -1.21 14.98 48.59
CA GLU A 63 -0.27 15.81 47.80
C GLU A 63 -0.99 16.77 46.84
N GLY A 64 -1.98 17.50 47.34
CA GLY A 64 -2.82 18.39 46.53
C GLY A 64 -2.10 19.61 45.95
N LEU A 65 -1.92 19.62 44.62
CA LEU A 65 -1.75 20.81 43.79
C LEU A 65 -2.56 20.63 42.50
N LEU A 66 -3.56 21.48 42.29
CA LEU A 66 -4.41 21.52 41.11
C LEU A 66 -4.59 22.97 40.66
N ASP A 67 -4.44 23.24 39.36
CA ASP A 67 -5.17 24.30 38.68
C ASP A 67 -5.37 23.88 37.20
N PRO A 68 -6.60 23.83 36.67
CA PRO A 68 -6.88 23.31 35.32
C PRO A 68 -6.90 24.40 34.24
N PHE A 69 -6.28 24.11 33.09
CA PHE A 69 -6.35 24.93 31.89
C PHE A 69 -7.55 24.54 31.00
N ILE A 70 -8.18 25.52 30.34
CA ILE A 70 -9.34 25.33 29.46
C ILE A 70 -8.94 25.70 28.01
N PRO A 71 -9.04 24.79 27.03
CA PRO A 71 -8.86 25.12 25.62
C PRO A 71 -10.01 25.98 25.11
N VAL A 72 -9.70 27.10 24.44
CA VAL A 72 -10.69 27.98 23.82
C VAL A 72 -11.00 27.50 22.40
N ILE A 73 -12.22 27.04 22.15
CA ILE A 73 -12.72 26.74 20.81
C ILE A 73 -13.54 27.93 20.31
N GLY A 74 -13.07 28.58 19.23
CA GLY A 74 -13.80 29.67 18.56
C GLY A 74 -15.02 29.16 17.78
N PRO A 75 -16.07 29.98 17.60
CA PRO A 75 -17.27 29.57 16.88
C PRO A 75 -17.05 29.51 15.35
N SER A 76 -17.75 28.56 14.73
CA SER A 76 -17.82 28.37 13.27
C SER A 76 -18.25 29.64 12.52
N SER A 77 -17.49 30.00 11.48
CA SER A 77 -17.78 31.15 10.60
C SER A 77 -18.69 30.74 9.45
N ALA A 78 -19.95 31.19 9.48
CA ALA A 78 -20.85 31.14 8.32
C ALA A 78 -20.50 32.25 7.30
N TYR A 79 -20.72 31.96 6.01
CA TYR A 79 -20.41 32.86 4.89
C TYR A 79 -21.46 33.97 4.64
N THR A 80 -21.06 34.99 3.86
CA THR A 80 -21.84 36.07 3.19
C THR A 80 -22.25 37.32 4.02
N PRO A 81 -22.48 38.51 3.38
CA PRO A 81 -21.64 39.15 2.35
C PRO A 81 -21.44 40.70 2.53
N LEU A 82 -20.41 41.27 1.88
CA LEU A 82 -20.22 42.69 1.45
C LEU A 82 -20.82 43.86 2.27
N GLY A 83 -19.95 44.73 2.86
CA GLY A 83 -20.41 46.05 3.35
C GLY A 83 -19.38 47.02 3.99
N ARG A 84 -18.78 47.89 3.15
CA ARG A 84 -18.25 49.26 3.41
C ARG A 84 -17.28 49.57 4.59
N TYR A 85 -16.19 50.26 4.21
CA TYR A 85 -15.24 51.06 5.01
C TYR A 85 -15.83 51.98 6.10
N THR A 86 -15.08 52.21 7.20
CA THR A 86 -14.56 53.56 7.59
C THR A 86 -13.42 53.49 8.64
N HIS A 87 -12.54 54.50 8.61
CA HIS A 87 -11.39 54.74 9.52
C HIS A 87 -11.77 55.03 11.00
N THR A 88 -10.89 54.65 11.95
CA THR A 88 -10.11 55.54 12.86
C THR A 88 -9.17 54.68 13.74
N GLN A 89 -7.82 54.81 13.70
CA GLN A 89 -6.92 55.83 14.27
C GLN A 89 -6.62 55.71 15.79
N LEU A 90 -5.29 55.64 16.09
CA LEU A 90 -4.54 56.12 17.29
C LEU A 90 -4.36 55.12 18.47
N GLN A 91 -3.23 55.00 19.18
CA GLN A 91 -1.87 55.60 19.04
C GLN A 91 -0.82 54.86 19.92
N ALA A 92 0.47 54.97 19.55
CA ALA A 92 1.69 54.96 20.40
C ALA A 92 2.01 53.79 21.38
N GLY A 93 3.27 53.37 21.54
CA GLY A 93 4.49 53.77 20.79
C GLY A 93 5.80 53.39 21.50
N ASN A 94 6.91 53.50 20.74
CA ASN A 94 8.34 53.58 21.13
C ASN A 94 8.91 52.40 21.97
N VAL A 95 10.17 51.98 21.81
CA VAL A 95 11.43 52.75 21.88
C VAL A 95 12.57 52.00 21.15
N GLU A 96 13.31 52.68 20.24
CA GLU A 96 14.78 52.62 19.93
C GLU A 96 15.50 51.24 19.73
N ASN A 97 16.66 51.03 19.08
CA ASN A 97 17.59 51.73 18.14
C ASN A 97 18.63 50.63 17.68
N THR A 98 19.47 50.72 16.63
CA THR A 98 19.83 51.77 15.64
C THR A 98 20.42 51.13 14.37
N ILE A 99 20.02 51.64 13.19
CA ILE A 99 20.84 52.04 12.02
C ILE A 99 22.28 51.48 11.86
N PHE A 100 22.59 50.93 10.68
CA PHE A 100 23.64 51.48 9.80
C PHE A 100 23.35 51.21 8.32
N ASN A 101 23.58 52.23 7.49
CA ASN A 101 23.35 52.30 6.06
C ASN A 101 24.67 52.68 5.37
N GLU A 102 24.75 52.49 4.05
CA GLU A 102 25.51 53.22 3.00
C GLU A 102 26.06 52.23 1.95
N ASN A 103 25.52 52.21 0.73
CA ASN A 103 25.61 53.19 -0.38
C ASN A 103 26.95 53.15 -1.12
N GLU A 104 26.90 52.85 -2.43
CA GLU A 104 27.69 53.59 -3.43
C GLU A 104 27.07 53.45 -4.84
N THR A 105 27.16 54.52 -5.63
CA THR A 105 26.58 54.64 -7.00
C THR A 105 27.47 55.55 -7.85
N ILE A 106 28.00 55.07 -8.99
CA ILE A 106 28.67 55.92 -10.00
C ILE A 106 28.39 55.47 -11.45
N ASN A 107 27.51 56.23 -12.12
CA ASN A 107 27.56 56.80 -13.48
C ASN A 107 28.11 56.06 -14.74
N ASN A 108 27.19 55.92 -15.71
CA ASN A 108 27.22 56.37 -17.13
C ASN A 108 28.36 56.05 -18.11
N THR A 109 27.96 55.61 -19.32
CA THR A 109 28.28 56.32 -20.59
C THR A 109 27.29 55.95 -21.72
N ASP A 110 26.91 56.92 -22.55
CA ASP A 110 25.85 56.81 -23.58
C ASP A 110 26.33 56.31 -24.96
N ASN A 111 25.40 55.82 -25.80
CA ASN A 111 25.25 56.30 -27.19
C ASN A 111 23.92 55.89 -27.86
N ASN A 112 23.42 56.75 -28.75
CA ASN A 112 22.02 56.80 -29.25
C ASN A 112 21.73 56.01 -30.54
N ASN A 113 20.43 55.75 -30.80
CA ASN A 113 19.74 56.12 -32.06
C ASN A 113 18.19 55.97 -31.99
N THR A 114 17.47 57.08 -32.21
CA THR A 114 16.14 57.31 -32.88
C THR A 114 15.23 56.12 -33.26
N GLU A 115 13.88 56.14 -33.27
CA GLU A 115 12.74 57.07 -32.97
C GLU A 115 11.42 56.22 -33.16
N PRO A 116 10.14 56.69 -33.02
CA PRO A 116 9.59 57.98 -32.56
C PRO A 116 8.50 57.85 -31.44
N HIS A 117 7.83 58.98 -31.14
CA HIS A 117 6.88 59.17 -30.03
C HIS A 117 5.50 58.49 -30.14
N GLY A 118 4.98 58.08 -28.97
CA GLY A 118 3.56 57.90 -28.65
C GLY A 118 3.34 58.23 -27.15
N GLU A 119 2.22 58.84 -26.79
CA GLU A 119 2.01 59.49 -25.49
C GLU A 119 1.87 58.50 -24.32
N VAL A 120 2.52 58.81 -23.18
CA VAL A 120 2.38 58.04 -21.92
C VAL A 120 1.64 58.89 -20.89
N HIS A 121 0.41 58.49 -20.58
CA HIS A 121 -0.22 58.86 -19.31
C HIS A 121 0.18 57.84 -18.24
N THR A 122 0.74 58.34 -17.14
CA THR A 122 1.02 57.59 -15.92
C THR A 122 -0.27 57.25 -15.20
N ASP A 123 -0.47 55.98 -14.84
CA ASP A 123 -1.48 55.57 -13.86
C ASP A 123 -0.85 54.60 -12.84
N GLU A 124 -1.40 54.58 -11.63
CA GLU A 124 -0.72 54.09 -10.43
C GLU A 124 -0.97 52.59 -10.15
N GLY A 125 0.07 51.89 -9.67
CA GLY A 125 -0.07 50.80 -8.71
C GLY A 125 -0.78 49.51 -9.13
N SER A 126 -0.16 48.68 -9.98
CA SER A 126 -0.44 47.23 -9.97
C SER A 126 0.40 46.52 -8.90
N SER A 127 -0.17 46.27 -7.73
CA SER A 127 0.46 45.41 -6.71
C SER A 127 0.58 43.96 -7.21
N SER A 128 1.80 43.41 -7.15
CA SER A 128 2.07 41.99 -7.44
C SER A 128 1.23 41.05 -6.55
N PRO A 129 0.70 39.93 -7.07
CA PRO A 129 -0.08 38.96 -6.29
C PRO A 129 0.82 37.96 -5.53
N PHE A 130 1.85 38.44 -4.82
CA PHE A 130 2.72 37.62 -3.98
C PHE A 130 3.00 38.33 -2.64
N GLU A 131 2.46 37.77 -1.55
CA GLU A 131 3.05 37.63 -0.21
C GLU A 131 1.95 37.21 0.80
N GLN A 132 1.41 36.00 0.63
CA GLN A 132 0.95 35.23 1.79
C GLN A 132 2.06 34.22 2.12
N ALA A 133 2.44 34.11 3.38
CA ALA A 133 3.40 33.11 3.82
C ALA A 133 2.80 31.70 3.60
N PRO A 134 3.58 30.73 3.10
CA PRO A 134 3.08 29.38 2.84
C PRO A 134 2.59 28.73 4.14
N GLN A 135 1.45 28.06 4.05
CA GLN A 135 0.86 27.31 5.15
C GLN A 135 1.37 25.87 5.14
N LEU A 136 1.31 25.22 6.30
CA LEU A 136 1.72 23.82 6.45
C LEU A 136 0.91 22.94 5.48
N ASN A 137 1.61 22.14 4.69
CA ASN A 137 1.10 21.26 3.62
C ASN A 137 0.73 21.93 2.29
N ASP A 138 0.95 23.24 2.12
CA ASP A 138 0.81 23.87 0.80
C ASP A 138 1.71 23.17 -0.23
N ILE A 139 1.19 23.03 -1.45
CA ILE A 139 1.82 22.28 -2.53
C ILE A 139 2.37 23.26 -3.57
N LYS A 140 3.66 23.15 -3.88
CA LYS A 140 4.28 23.80 -5.04
C LYS A 140 4.45 22.75 -6.14
N VAL A 141 3.96 23.03 -7.34
CA VAL A 141 4.25 22.25 -8.54
C VAL A 141 5.15 23.06 -9.45
N GLU A 142 6.35 22.56 -9.72
CA GLU A 142 7.31 23.11 -10.67
C GLU A 142 7.27 22.31 -11.97
N TYR A 143 6.87 22.93 -13.06
CA TYR A 143 6.79 22.28 -14.36
C TYR A 143 8.14 22.28 -15.07
N HIS A 144 8.40 21.24 -15.87
CA HIS A 144 9.59 21.19 -16.70
C HIS A 144 9.73 22.46 -17.56
N PRO A 145 10.91 23.11 -17.66
CA PRO A 145 11.06 24.41 -18.33
C PRO A 145 10.58 24.47 -19.78
N ARG A 146 10.50 23.33 -20.47
CA ARG A 146 9.99 23.24 -21.85
C ARG A 146 8.46 23.33 -21.98
N SER A 147 7.72 23.17 -20.89
CA SER A 147 6.27 23.40 -20.84
C SER A 147 5.92 24.89 -21.01
N GLY A 148 6.87 25.80 -20.74
CA GLY A 148 6.63 27.24 -20.66
C GLY A 148 5.77 27.68 -19.45
N ARG A 149 5.37 26.75 -18.57
CA ARG A 149 4.54 27.03 -17.40
C ARG A 149 5.40 27.55 -16.24
N GLN A 150 4.93 28.58 -15.56
CA GLN A 150 5.51 29.03 -14.28
C GLN A 150 5.14 28.05 -13.16
N PRO A 151 5.92 27.95 -12.08
CA PRO A 151 5.54 27.17 -10.90
C PRO A 151 4.18 27.62 -10.35
N GLN A 152 3.34 26.65 -9.98
CA GLN A 152 2.03 26.88 -9.39
C GLN A 152 2.04 26.49 -7.90
N PHE A 153 1.25 27.21 -7.11
CA PHE A 153 1.08 26.98 -5.68
C PHE A 153 -0.39 26.70 -5.41
N PHE A 154 -0.66 25.67 -4.60
CA PHE A 154 -2.00 25.23 -4.25
C PHE A 154 -2.09 25.09 -2.73
N SER A 155 -3.23 25.44 -2.15
CA SER A 155 -3.56 24.93 -0.82
C SER A 155 -3.73 23.41 -0.87
N PHE A 156 -3.52 22.75 0.26
CA PHE A 156 -3.59 21.29 0.33
C PHE A 156 -4.96 20.72 -0.05
N ASP A 157 -6.06 21.43 0.26
CA ASP A 157 -7.42 21.00 -0.06
C ASP A 157 -7.74 21.16 -1.56
N GLU A 158 -7.27 22.23 -2.20
CA GLU A 158 -7.38 22.41 -3.67
C GLU A 158 -6.66 21.29 -4.43
N TYR A 159 -5.46 20.89 -3.97
CA TYR A 159 -4.69 19.82 -4.58
C TYR A 159 -5.42 18.47 -4.55
N LYS A 160 -6.15 18.16 -3.46
CA LYS A 160 -6.90 16.91 -3.32
C LYS A 160 -8.24 16.88 -4.04
N SER A 161 -8.90 18.03 -4.17
CA SER A 161 -10.30 18.12 -4.65
C SER A 161 -10.49 17.68 -6.11
N ASN A 162 -9.41 17.48 -6.86
CA ASN A 162 -9.44 17.00 -8.25
C ASN A 162 -9.70 15.48 -8.39
N PHE A 163 -9.74 14.68 -7.30
CA PHE A 163 -9.84 13.22 -7.40
C PHE A 163 -10.70 12.53 -6.32
N GLN A 164 -11.99 12.31 -6.58
CA GLN A 164 -12.80 11.11 -6.20
C GLN A 164 -14.30 11.33 -6.42
N ASP A 165 -15.03 10.31 -6.88
CA ASP A 165 -16.28 9.92 -6.20
C ASP A 165 -16.83 8.51 -6.57
N LEU A 166 -17.83 8.08 -5.77
CA LEU A 166 -18.80 6.98 -5.92
C LEU A 166 -18.46 5.58 -5.38
N ASP A 167 -19.23 5.17 -4.36
CA ASP A 167 -19.76 3.81 -4.22
C ASP A 167 -20.92 3.74 -3.19
N SER A 168 -21.87 2.78 -3.31
CA SER A 168 -22.41 1.96 -2.18
C SER A 168 -23.83 1.28 -2.30
N VAL A 169 -23.80 -0.08 -2.26
CA VAL A 169 -24.55 -0.98 -1.33
C VAL A 169 -26.03 -1.43 -1.62
N ASP A 170 -26.30 -2.72 -1.33
CA ASP A 170 -27.58 -3.51 -1.41
C ASP A 170 -28.33 -3.71 -0.05
N ILE A 171 -29.30 -4.66 0.00
CA ILE A 171 -29.80 -5.59 1.10
C ILE A 171 -31.39 -5.62 1.13
N PRO A 172 -32.17 -6.68 1.54
CA PRO A 172 -33.00 -7.54 0.64
C PRO A 172 -34.50 -7.72 1.07
N VAL A 173 -35.22 -8.78 0.63
CA VAL A 173 -36.02 -9.76 1.47
C VAL A 173 -36.91 -10.79 0.68
N ASP A 174 -36.97 -12.01 1.23
CA ASP A 174 -37.78 -13.22 0.94
C ASP A 174 -39.33 -13.04 1.03
N PRO A 175 -40.18 -13.48 0.06
CA PRO A 175 -41.14 -14.61 0.28
C PRO A 175 -41.68 -15.40 -0.97
N GLU A 176 -41.12 -15.25 -2.17
CA GLU A 176 -41.55 -15.88 -3.44
C GLU A 176 -40.60 -17.06 -3.79
N PRO A 177 -41.01 -18.34 -3.79
CA PRO A 177 -40.23 -19.51 -3.30
C PRO A 177 -38.91 -19.89 -4.02
N TRP A 178 -38.59 -19.21 -5.09
CA TRP A 178 -37.23 -19.06 -5.59
C TRP A 178 -36.39 -18.08 -4.74
N LYS A 179 -36.91 -17.55 -3.63
CA LYS A 179 -36.45 -16.24 -3.17
C LYS A 179 -35.04 -16.25 -2.66
N PRO A 180 -34.27 -15.22 -3.03
CA PRO A 180 -34.76 -13.84 -3.23
C PRO A 180 -35.33 -13.34 -4.60
N PHE A 181 -35.45 -14.13 -5.67
CA PHE A 181 -35.92 -13.63 -7.00
C PHE A 181 -37.40 -13.16 -7.08
N CYS A 182 -37.79 -12.42 -8.14
CA CYS A 182 -39.13 -11.82 -8.28
C CYS A 182 -40.13 -12.67 -9.11
N SER A 183 -39.66 -13.74 -9.75
CA SER A 183 -40.47 -14.68 -10.49
C SER A 183 -39.71 -16.00 -10.69
N ARG A 184 -40.43 -17.07 -11.04
CA ARG A 184 -39.80 -18.36 -11.35
C ARG A 184 -38.81 -18.29 -12.52
N LEU A 185 -39.09 -17.42 -13.49
CA LEU A 185 -38.25 -17.24 -14.66
C LEU A 185 -36.91 -16.58 -14.28
N ASP A 186 -36.93 -15.64 -13.33
CA ASP A 186 -35.72 -15.04 -12.77
C ASP A 186 -34.85 -16.07 -12.04
N PHE A 187 -35.45 -17.10 -11.44
CA PHE A 187 -34.74 -18.23 -10.84
C PHE A 187 -34.13 -19.16 -11.88
N GLU A 188 -34.86 -19.53 -12.92
CA GLU A 188 -34.36 -20.39 -14.00
C GLU A 188 -33.25 -19.68 -14.80
N LEU A 189 -33.33 -18.34 -14.92
CA LEU A 189 -32.23 -17.48 -15.37
C LEU A 189 -31.06 -17.45 -14.37
N ALA A 190 -31.33 -17.26 -13.09
CA ALA A 190 -30.29 -17.22 -12.05
C ALA A 190 -29.58 -18.57 -11.87
N GLU A 191 -30.26 -19.69 -12.08
CA GLU A 191 -29.70 -21.05 -12.12
C GLU A 191 -28.74 -21.20 -13.30
N LEU A 192 -29.11 -20.70 -14.48
CA LEU A 192 -28.22 -20.65 -15.65
C LEU A 192 -26.99 -19.75 -15.41
N ILE A 193 -27.18 -18.59 -14.76
CA ILE A 193 -26.11 -17.68 -14.32
C ILE A 193 -25.17 -18.38 -13.31
N LEU A 194 -25.72 -19.21 -12.42
CA LEU A 194 -24.97 -20.01 -11.43
C LEU A 194 -24.14 -21.11 -12.10
N ASP A 195 -24.76 -21.87 -13.01
CA ASP A 195 -24.17 -23.00 -13.74
C ASP A 195 -23.09 -22.54 -14.74
N THR A 196 -23.22 -21.30 -15.25
CA THR A 196 -22.18 -20.63 -16.06
C THR A 196 -21.17 -19.81 -15.24
N HIS A 197 -21.31 -19.78 -13.91
CA HIS A 197 -20.42 -19.12 -12.95
C HIS A 197 -20.19 -17.61 -13.18
N MET A 198 -21.24 -16.88 -13.58
CA MET A 198 -21.15 -15.42 -13.76
C MET A 198 -20.95 -14.69 -12.41
N ASN A 199 -20.22 -13.58 -12.44
CA ASN A 199 -20.00 -12.75 -11.25
C ASN A 199 -21.13 -11.72 -11.05
N LYS A 200 -21.14 -11.04 -9.89
CA LYS A 200 -22.20 -10.10 -9.50
C LYS A 200 -22.46 -8.98 -10.52
N ASN A 201 -21.41 -8.42 -11.11
CA ASN A 201 -21.54 -7.36 -12.12
C ASN A 201 -22.18 -7.93 -13.40
N GLN A 202 -21.71 -9.09 -13.86
CA GLN A 202 -22.24 -9.81 -15.03
C GLN A 202 -23.70 -10.24 -14.86
N THR A 203 -24.12 -10.57 -13.63
CA THR A 203 -25.51 -10.88 -13.28
C THR A 203 -26.41 -9.63 -13.39
N ASN A 204 -26.00 -8.52 -12.77
CA ASN A 204 -26.74 -7.25 -12.81
C ASN A 204 -26.88 -6.73 -14.26
N GLU A 205 -25.81 -6.85 -15.04
CA GLU A 205 -25.73 -6.53 -16.46
C GLU A 205 -26.81 -7.26 -17.29
N LEU A 206 -26.88 -8.59 -17.14
CA LEU A 206 -27.81 -9.44 -17.88
C LEU A 206 -29.27 -9.17 -17.50
N ILE A 207 -29.55 -8.96 -16.21
CA ILE A 207 -30.90 -8.62 -15.72
C ILE A 207 -31.33 -7.24 -16.24
N SER A 208 -30.44 -6.23 -16.22
CA SER A 208 -30.68 -4.90 -16.79
C SER A 208 -30.96 -4.94 -18.29
N LEU A 209 -30.21 -5.76 -19.04
CA LEU A 209 -30.47 -5.99 -20.47
C LEU A 209 -31.86 -6.59 -20.69
N ILE A 210 -32.25 -7.62 -19.94
CA ILE A 210 -33.56 -8.27 -20.07
C ILE A 210 -34.71 -7.29 -19.77
N HIS A 211 -34.61 -6.49 -18.71
CA HIS A 211 -35.63 -5.46 -18.42
C HIS A 211 -35.76 -4.42 -19.54
N ARG A 212 -34.64 -3.96 -20.13
CA ARG A 212 -34.67 -3.06 -21.30
C ARG A 212 -35.32 -3.72 -22.52
N CYS A 213 -35.04 -5.00 -22.76
CA CYS A 213 -35.66 -5.78 -23.84
C CYS A 213 -37.17 -5.99 -23.63
N ILE A 214 -37.66 -6.02 -22.39
CA ILE A 214 -39.09 -6.12 -22.08
C ILE A 214 -39.78 -4.76 -22.28
N LEU A 215 -39.12 -3.65 -21.94
CA LEU A 215 -39.64 -2.29 -22.08
C LEU A 215 -39.72 -1.84 -23.55
N ASP A 216 -38.74 -2.20 -24.39
CA ASP A 216 -38.84 -2.11 -25.86
C ASP A 216 -38.43 -3.43 -26.54
N PRO A 217 -39.39 -4.35 -26.80
CA PRO A 217 -39.12 -5.61 -27.48
C PRO A 217 -38.61 -5.48 -28.92
N LYS A 218 -38.65 -4.30 -29.53
CA LYS A 218 -38.08 -4.07 -30.87
C LYS A 218 -36.59 -3.72 -30.82
N SER A 219 -36.07 -3.32 -29.66
CA SER A 219 -34.65 -2.99 -29.48
C SER A 219 -33.74 -4.24 -29.44
N PHE A 220 -34.28 -5.39 -29.02
CA PHE A 220 -33.53 -6.65 -28.97
C PHE A 220 -33.57 -7.39 -30.31
N THR A 221 -32.46 -7.36 -31.05
CA THR A 221 -32.40 -7.86 -32.44
C THR A 221 -31.57 -9.14 -32.62
N LEU A 222 -30.89 -9.62 -31.58
CA LEU A 222 -30.00 -10.79 -31.61
C LEU A 222 -30.78 -12.09 -31.78
N LYS A 223 -30.41 -12.91 -32.79
CA LYS A 223 -31.19 -14.10 -33.18
C LYS A 223 -30.63 -15.43 -32.73
N ASN A 224 -29.31 -15.56 -32.62
CA ASN A 224 -28.60 -16.79 -32.23
C ASN A 224 -27.09 -16.53 -32.05
N GLU A 225 -26.33 -17.54 -31.63
CA GLU A 225 -24.87 -17.43 -31.47
C GLU A 225 -24.13 -17.03 -32.76
N PRO A 226 -24.42 -17.58 -33.95
CA PRO A 226 -23.78 -17.12 -35.19
C PRO A 226 -24.01 -15.63 -35.51
N ASP A 227 -25.20 -15.12 -35.22
CA ASP A 227 -25.56 -13.69 -35.36
C ASP A 227 -24.77 -12.82 -34.36
N LEU A 228 -24.68 -13.25 -33.10
CA LEU A 228 -23.89 -12.62 -32.05
C LEU A 228 -22.38 -12.64 -32.37
N SER A 229 -21.83 -13.78 -32.81
CA SER A 229 -20.43 -13.93 -33.22
C SER A 229 -20.10 -13.02 -34.41
N LYS A 230 -21.01 -12.88 -35.37
CA LYS A 230 -20.86 -11.94 -36.49
C LYS A 230 -20.89 -10.47 -36.05
N ILE A 231 -21.72 -10.12 -35.07
CA ILE A 231 -21.76 -8.78 -34.48
C ILE A 231 -20.46 -8.49 -33.71
N TRP A 232 -19.92 -9.46 -32.97
CA TRP A 232 -18.59 -9.33 -32.36
C TRP A 232 -17.47 -9.18 -33.39
N GLU A 233 -17.52 -9.89 -34.51
CA GLU A 233 -16.53 -9.74 -35.60
C GLU A 233 -16.59 -8.36 -36.27
N ASN A 234 -17.76 -7.74 -36.35
CA ASN A 234 -17.91 -6.35 -36.78
C ASN A 234 -17.42 -5.36 -35.70
N ALA A 235 -17.77 -5.60 -34.44
CA ALA A 235 -17.38 -4.77 -33.29
C ALA A 235 -15.87 -4.81 -33.02
N ALA A 236 -15.19 -5.89 -33.41
CA ALA A 236 -13.73 -6.05 -33.33
C ALA A 236 -12.92 -4.98 -34.10
N ASN A 237 -13.56 -4.12 -34.89
CA ASN A 237 -12.91 -2.95 -35.49
C ASN A 237 -12.81 -1.73 -34.54
N ARG A 238 -13.37 -1.79 -33.32
CA ARG A 238 -13.30 -0.72 -32.31
C ARG A 238 -12.00 -0.68 -31.49
N ALA A 239 -11.07 -1.59 -31.73
CA ALA A 239 -9.75 -1.62 -31.12
C ALA A 239 -8.76 -2.35 -32.05
N THR A 240 -7.45 -2.18 -31.84
CA THR A 240 -6.43 -2.75 -32.73
C THR A 240 -6.43 -4.26 -32.57
N LYS A 241 -6.42 -4.99 -33.69
CA LYS A 241 -6.47 -6.45 -33.70
C LYS A 241 -5.08 -7.05 -33.48
N PHE A 242 -5.06 -8.33 -33.11
CA PHE A 242 -3.83 -9.13 -33.16
C PHE A 242 -3.54 -9.55 -34.60
N GLU A 243 -2.32 -9.27 -35.06
CA GLU A 243 -1.74 -9.78 -36.29
C GLU A 243 -0.86 -11.00 -35.99
N LYS A 244 -0.68 -11.87 -36.99
CA LYS A 244 0.16 -13.07 -36.87
C LYS A 244 1.39 -12.93 -37.76
N THR A 245 2.58 -12.96 -37.15
CA THR A 245 3.85 -12.99 -37.87
C THR A 245 4.62 -14.24 -37.48
N THR A 246 5.12 -14.99 -38.46
CA THR A 246 6.00 -16.14 -38.23
C THR A 246 7.45 -15.69 -38.35
N ILE A 247 8.19 -15.66 -37.25
CA ILE A 247 9.63 -15.36 -37.23
C ILE A 247 10.45 -16.62 -37.48
N THR A 248 11.57 -16.51 -38.17
CA THR A 248 12.50 -17.63 -38.38
C THR A 248 13.78 -17.46 -37.56
N VAL A 249 14.19 -18.52 -36.86
CA VAL A 249 15.41 -18.57 -36.05
C VAL A 249 16.16 -19.85 -36.33
N GLU A 250 17.40 -19.73 -36.77
CA GLU A 250 18.31 -20.86 -37.01
C GLU A 250 18.69 -21.56 -35.69
N TYR A 251 18.68 -22.90 -35.69
CA TYR A 251 19.22 -23.70 -34.59
C TYR A 251 19.79 -25.02 -35.10
N ASN A 252 21.11 -25.22 -34.91
CA ASN A 252 21.87 -26.35 -35.44
C ASN A 252 21.68 -26.50 -36.96
N ASP A 253 21.97 -25.41 -37.70
CA ASP A 253 21.95 -25.36 -39.16
C ASP A 253 20.54 -25.61 -39.78
N GLU A 254 19.48 -25.58 -38.97
CA GLU A 254 18.08 -25.73 -39.37
C GLU A 254 17.26 -24.49 -38.97
N ASP A 255 16.60 -23.86 -39.94
CA ASP A 255 15.64 -22.77 -39.71
C ASP A 255 14.39 -23.26 -38.95
N LYS A 256 14.07 -22.61 -37.82
CA LYS A 256 12.88 -22.90 -37.01
C LYS A 256 11.86 -21.76 -37.09
N PRO A 257 10.65 -22.01 -37.62
CA PRO A 257 9.57 -21.03 -37.62
C PRO A 257 8.91 -20.98 -36.24
N PHE A 258 8.61 -19.76 -35.78
CA PHE A 258 7.85 -19.50 -34.56
C PHE A 258 6.75 -18.49 -34.83
N ASP A 259 5.52 -18.85 -34.47
CA ASP A 259 4.39 -17.94 -34.55
C ASP A 259 4.39 -16.96 -33.37
N VAL A 260 4.41 -15.68 -33.69
CA VAL A 260 4.20 -14.56 -32.77
C VAL A 260 2.86 -13.91 -33.13
N TRP A 261 2.10 -13.52 -32.12
CA TRP A 261 0.92 -12.66 -32.32
C TRP A 261 1.20 -11.32 -31.67
N THR A 262 0.98 -10.22 -32.38
CA THR A 262 1.23 -8.86 -31.87
C THR A 262 0.07 -7.94 -32.19
N ARG A 263 -0.20 -7.01 -31.28
CA ARG A 263 -0.93 -5.77 -31.54
C ARG A 263 0.15 -4.71 -31.76
N PRO A 264 0.26 -4.06 -32.93
CA PRO A 264 1.27 -3.04 -33.17
C PRO A 264 1.25 -1.97 -32.07
N LEU A 265 2.38 -1.81 -31.36
CA LEU A 265 2.45 -1.00 -30.15
C LEU A 265 2.12 0.48 -30.41
N TRP A 266 2.51 1.02 -31.58
CA TRP A 266 2.18 2.39 -31.95
C TRP A 266 0.69 2.58 -32.28
N SER A 267 0.05 1.65 -33.01
CA SER A 267 -1.38 1.75 -33.32
C SER A 267 -2.26 1.69 -32.07
N TRP A 268 -1.87 0.89 -31.08
CA TRP A 268 -2.50 0.91 -29.76
C TRP A 268 -2.25 2.22 -28.99
N ALA A 269 -1.06 2.83 -29.12
CA ALA A 269 -0.80 4.15 -28.56
C ALA A 269 -1.70 5.22 -29.21
N GLU A 270 -1.83 5.21 -30.53
CA GLU A 270 -2.72 6.11 -31.29
C GLU A 270 -4.17 5.99 -30.83
N GLU A 271 -4.67 4.78 -30.53
CA GLU A 271 -6.01 4.59 -29.95
C GLU A 271 -6.19 5.30 -28.60
N LEU A 272 -5.20 5.26 -27.71
CA LEU A 272 -5.27 5.98 -26.43
C LEU A 272 -5.13 7.50 -26.62
N LEU A 273 -4.27 7.91 -27.54
CA LEU A 273 -3.95 9.31 -27.85
C LEU A 273 -5.08 10.07 -28.58
N LEU A 274 -5.93 9.34 -29.29
CA LEU A 274 -7.10 9.84 -30.01
C LEU A 274 -8.41 9.66 -29.22
N ASP A 275 -8.37 9.02 -28.05
CA ASP A 275 -9.54 8.85 -27.19
C ASP A 275 -9.86 10.16 -26.44
N PRO A 276 -10.98 10.85 -26.74
CA PRO A 276 -11.32 12.12 -26.12
C PRO A 276 -11.65 11.98 -24.62
N HIS A 277 -12.01 10.78 -24.15
CA HIS A 277 -12.27 10.53 -22.73
C HIS A 277 -10.97 10.39 -21.93
N LEU A 278 -9.92 9.85 -22.54
CA LEU A 278 -8.59 9.76 -21.90
C LEU A 278 -7.79 11.05 -22.04
N ALA A 279 -8.03 11.87 -23.07
CA ALA A 279 -7.25 13.07 -23.37
C ALA A 279 -7.03 14.04 -22.20
N ARG A 280 -8.00 14.14 -21.28
CA ARG A 280 -7.92 14.99 -20.06
C ARG A 280 -7.08 14.38 -18.93
N GLU A 281 -6.86 13.08 -18.96
CA GLU A 281 -6.13 12.29 -17.96
C GLU A 281 -4.63 12.14 -18.31
N PHE A 282 -4.20 12.61 -19.49
CA PHE A 282 -2.80 12.54 -19.92
C PHE A 282 -1.94 13.64 -19.27
N HIS A 283 -0.96 13.21 -18.48
CA HIS A 283 0.17 14.06 -18.07
C HIS A 283 1.23 14.09 -19.18
N TRP A 284 1.67 15.28 -19.59
CA TRP A 284 2.55 15.47 -20.76
C TRP A 284 3.97 15.91 -20.39
N ASP A 285 4.08 16.86 -19.47
CA ASP A 285 5.34 17.40 -18.98
C ASP A 285 5.79 16.69 -17.71
N ALA A 286 7.10 16.63 -17.47
CA ALA A 286 7.63 16.32 -16.15
C ALA A 286 7.28 17.43 -15.17
N GLU A 287 7.08 17.05 -13.91
CA GLU A 287 6.72 17.94 -12.82
C GLU A 287 7.61 17.62 -11.62
N HIS A 288 7.98 18.61 -10.82
CA HIS A 288 8.52 18.40 -9.49
C HIS A 288 7.52 18.95 -8.48
N HIS A 289 6.98 18.06 -7.66
CA HIS A 289 6.02 18.43 -6.63
C HIS A 289 6.73 18.60 -5.30
N TYR A 290 6.36 19.62 -4.55
CA TYR A 290 6.93 19.90 -3.23
C TYR A 290 5.81 20.18 -2.23
N ARG A 291 5.98 19.72 -0.99
CA ARG A 291 5.06 20.01 0.12
C ARG A 291 5.78 20.90 1.13
N PHE A 292 5.13 21.98 1.56
CA PHE A 292 5.66 22.82 2.63
C PHE A 292 5.56 22.11 3.98
N ASN A 293 6.69 21.88 4.63
CA ASN A 293 6.78 21.17 5.92
C ASN A 293 6.70 22.08 7.16
N GLY A 294 6.52 23.40 6.96
CA GLY A 294 6.56 24.43 8.00
C GLY A 294 7.82 25.30 7.96
N GLU A 295 8.92 24.80 7.36
CA GLU A 295 10.18 25.53 7.18
C GLU A 295 10.56 25.66 5.71
N THR A 296 10.43 24.58 4.93
CA THR A 296 10.84 24.48 3.53
C THR A 296 9.86 23.67 2.69
N TYR A 297 9.96 23.82 1.37
CA TYR A 297 9.30 22.98 0.39
C TYR A 297 10.15 21.73 0.13
N GLU A 298 9.75 20.58 0.68
CA GLU A 298 10.41 19.28 0.49
C GLU A 298 9.83 18.58 -0.75
N ARG A 299 10.67 18.05 -1.65
CA ARG A 299 10.17 17.37 -2.84
C ARG A 299 9.51 16.04 -2.48
N PHE A 300 8.41 15.72 -3.17
CA PHE A 300 7.81 14.38 -3.16
C PHE A 300 7.63 13.81 -4.57
N ILE A 301 7.55 12.48 -4.64
CA ILE A 301 7.52 11.67 -5.86
C ILE A 301 6.50 10.54 -5.67
N ASP A 302 5.62 10.33 -6.64
CA ASP A 302 4.66 9.23 -6.67
C ASP A 302 4.47 8.61 -8.07
N GLU A 303 4.09 9.39 -9.07
CA GLU A 303 3.83 8.96 -10.44
C GLU A 303 5.06 9.17 -11.33
N PRO A 304 5.19 8.47 -12.48
CA PRO A 304 6.40 8.53 -13.30
C PRO A 304 6.78 9.94 -13.80
N TRP A 305 5.81 10.84 -13.99
CA TRP A 305 6.06 12.23 -14.40
C TRP A 305 6.59 13.12 -13.27
N THR A 306 6.46 12.70 -12.00
CA THR A 306 7.04 13.39 -10.84
C THR A 306 8.53 13.05 -10.60
N ALA A 307 9.06 12.10 -11.38
CA ALA A 307 10.32 11.41 -11.13
C ALA A 307 11.44 11.76 -12.14
N ASP A 308 12.69 11.55 -11.72
CA ASP A 308 13.87 12.11 -12.41
C ASP A 308 14.02 11.66 -13.86
N ALA A 309 13.64 10.42 -14.21
CA ALA A 309 13.83 9.93 -15.57
C ALA A 309 12.95 10.65 -16.60
N TRP A 310 11.72 11.04 -16.24
CA TRP A 310 10.86 11.80 -17.16
C TRP A 310 11.46 13.18 -17.42
N TRP A 311 11.91 13.86 -16.37
CA TRP A 311 12.57 15.17 -16.44
C TRP A 311 13.86 15.11 -17.27
N GLU A 312 14.78 14.18 -16.96
CA GLU A 312 16.01 13.94 -17.73
C GLU A 312 15.74 13.70 -19.22
N ILE A 313 14.77 12.83 -19.52
CA ILE A 313 14.47 12.43 -20.89
C ILE A 313 13.82 13.59 -21.65
N GLN A 314 12.84 14.30 -21.06
CA GLN A 314 12.22 15.46 -21.70
C GLN A 314 13.24 16.58 -21.95
N ALA A 315 14.22 16.77 -21.06
CA ALA A 315 15.34 17.68 -21.27
C ALA A 315 16.29 17.26 -22.41
N SER A 316 16.32 15.97 -22.78
CA SER A 316 17.20 15.40 -23.83
C SER A 316 16.62 15.41 -25.26
N LEU A 317 15.33 15.74 -25.42
CA LEU A 317 14.66 15.79 -26.73
C LEU A 317 14.98 17.10 -27.48
N PRO A 318 14.57 17.28 -28.74
CA PRO A 318 14.53 18.60 -29.38
C PRO A 318 13.54 19.57 -28.69
N PRO A 319 13.72 20.90 -28.81
CA PRO A 319 12.72 21.87 -28.35
C PRO A 319 11.37 21.67 -29.04
N GLY A 320 10.26 21.82 -28.30
CA GLY A 320 8.90 21.55 -28.79
C GLY A 320 8.50 20.07 -28.86
N ALA A 321 9.43 19.14 -28.61
CA ALA A 321 9.12 17.72 -28.53
C ALA A 321 8.83 17.27 -27.09
N VAL A 322 7.95 16.27 -26.95
CA VAL A 322 7.62 15.58 -25.69
C VAL A 322 7.92 14.08 -25.81
N PRO A 323 8.25 13.38 -24.71
CA PRO A 323 8.34 11.92 -24.74
C PRO A 323 6.94 11.31 -24.81
N PHE A 324 6.84 10.09 -25.33
CA PHE A 324 5.69 9.21 -25.15
C PHE A 324 6.15 7.89 -24.53
N PHE A 325 5.75 7.64 -23.27
CA PHE A 325 6.33 6.61 -22.44
C PHE A 325 5.49 5.34 -22.38
N PHE A 326 6.13 4.25 -22.81
CA PHE A 326 5.65 2.89 -22.64
C PHE A 326 6.20 2.26 -21.35
N MET A 327 5.34 1.49 -20.70
CA MET A 327 5.72 0.50 -19.69
C MET A 327 5.44 -0.88 -20.27
N VAL A 328 6.38 -1.82 -20.14
CA VAL A 328 6.27 -3.17 -20.71
C VAL A 328 6.48 -4.25 -19.66
N TYR A 329 5.83 -5.39 -19.86
CA TYR A 329 5.99 -6.61 -19.08
C TYR A 329 5.84 -7.82 -20.00
N ALA A 330 6.61 -8.88 -19.78
CA ALA A 330 6.40 -10.16 -20.45
C ALA A 330 6.82 -11.31 -19.53
N ASP A 331 5.93 -12.28 -19.31
CA ASP A 331 6.17 -13.44 -18.45
C ASP A 331 5.43 -14.69 -18.95
N LYS A 332 5.94 -15.86 -18.60
CA LYS A 332 5.52 -17.17 -19.07
C LYS A 332 4.65 -17.90 -18.07
N ASN A 333 3.38 -17.52 -18.07
CA ASN A 333 2.36 -18.09 -17.21
C ASN A 333 1.91 -19.52 -17.58
N ARG A 334 1.52 -20.32 -16.57
CA ARG A 334 0.84 -21.63 -16.74
C ARG A 334 -0.65 -21.43 -16.98
N LEU A 335 -1.18 -21.94 -18.08
CA LEU A 335 -2.61 -21.83 -18.44
C LEU A 335 -3.48 -22.94 -17.83
N SER A 336 -2.90 -24.13 -17.66
CA SER A 336 -3.56 -25.28 -17.02
C SER A 336 -3.04 -25.52 -15.60
N SER A 337 -3.91 -25.93 -14.67
CA SER A 337 -3.54 -26.36 -13.31
C SER A 337 -2.49 -27.49 -13.30
N PHE A 338 -2.57 -28.42 -14.25
CA PHE A 338 -1.59 -29.50 -14.46
C PHE A 338 -0.28 -29.06 -15.13
N GLY A 339 -0.07 -27.76 -15.38
CA GLY A 339 1.19 -27.18 -15.88
C GLY A 339 1.59 -27.49 -17.33
N THR A 340 0.85 -28.33 -18.05
CA THR A 340 1.18 -28.79 -19.42
C THR A 340 1.00 -27.69 -20.48
N ALA A 341 0.01 -26.82 -20.33
CA ALA A 341 -0.19 -25.65 -21.17
C ALA A 341 0.45 -24.40 -20.54
N LYS A 342 1.23 -23.66 -21.33
CA LYS A 342 1.90 -22.41 -20.96
C LYS A 342 1.57 -21.35 -22.01
N GLY A 343 1.35 -20.11 -21.58
CA GLY A 343 1.27 -18.92 -22.41
C GLY A 343 2.47 -18.01 -22.14
N TYR A 344 2.67 -17.00 -22.97
CA TYR A 344 3.75 -16.02 -22.78
C TYR A 344 3.27 -14.64 -23.27
N PRO A 345 2.27 -14.05 -22.60
CA PRO A 345 1.76 -12.73 -22.94
C PRO A 345 2.84 -11.66 -22.72
N ALA A 346 2.78 -10.62 -23.56
CA ALA A 346 3.44 -9.35 -23.36
C ALA A 346 2.37 -8.27 -23.15
N ILE A 347 2.48 -7.49 -22.09
CA ILE A 347 1.55 -6.47 -21.64
C ILE A 347 2.21 -5.11 -21.80
N ALA A 348 1.46 -4.11 -22.28
CA ALA A 348 1.87 -2.72 -22.31
C ALA A 348 0.93 -1.81 -21.51
N VAL A 349 1.48 -0.70 -21.03
CA VAL A 349 0.78 0.37 -20.31
C VAL A 349 1.33 1.72 -20.77
N CYS A 350 0.47 2.73 -20.95
CA CYS A 350 0.92 4.10 -21.19
C CYS A 350 1.26 4.75 -19.85
N ALA A 351 2.47 5.28 -19.67
CA ALA A 351 2.90 5.87 -18.39
C ALA A 351 2.31 7.27 -18.11
N HIS A 352 1.61 7.86 -19.08
CA HIS A 352 1.00 9.19 -18.99
C HIS A 352 -0.34 9.23 -18.27
N LEU A 353 -0.91 8.07 -17.95
CA LEU A 353 -2.17 7.95 -17.23
C LEU A 353 -1.90 7.65 -15.74
N PRO A 354 -2.70 8.19 -14.80
CA PRO A 354 -2.59 7.87 -13.37
C PRO A 354 -2.63 6.37 -13.04
N THR A 355 -1.98 5.96 -11.93
CA THR A 355 -2.00 4.56 -11.46
C THR A 355 -3.42 3.99 -11.34
N SER A 356 -4.40 4.81 -10.93
CA SER A 356 -5.81 4.44 -10.80
C SER A 356 -6.43 3.96 -12.12
N ILE A 357 -6.13 4.65 -13.23
CA ILE A 357 -6.58 4.27 -14.57
C ILE A 357 -5.76 3.07 -15.07
N ARG A 358 -4.42 3.15 -14.99
CA ARG A 358 -3.50 2.10 -15.46
C ARG A 358 -3.79 0.73 -14.86
N ASN A 359 -4.14 0.67 -13.57
CA ASN A 359 -4.44 -0.56 -12.84
C ASN A 359 -5.96 -0.83 -12.68
N GLY A 360 -6.82 0.01 -13.26
CA GLY A 360 -8.27 -0.10 -13.23
C GLY A 360 -8.83 -1.12 -14.23
N GLU A 361 -10.15 -1.12 -14.40
CA GLU A 361 -10.87 -2.05 -15.28
C GLU A 361 -11.49 -1.37 -16.52
N LYS A 362 -11.43 -0.04 -16.61
CA LYS A 362 -11.91 0.83 -17.71
C LYS A 362 -10.87 1.00 -18.85
N ARG A 363 -11.12 1.89 -19.82
CA ARG A 363 -10.15 2.40 -20.81
C ARG A 363 -8.87 2.90 -20.15
N GLY A 364 -7.77 2.89 -20.89
CA GLY A 364 -6.45 3.27 -20.37
C GLY A 364 -5.76 2.23 -19.47
N LYS A 365 -6.46 1.14 -19.09
CA LYS A 365 -5.85 0.01 -18.36
C LYS A 365 -4.74 -0.70 -19.16
N ARG A 366 -3.98 -1.54 -18.46
CA ARG A 366 -2.97 -2.44 -19.07
C ARG A 366 -3.59 -3.33 -20.15
N VAL A 367 -2.92 -3.47 -21.30
CA VAL A 367 -3.41 -4.23 -22.47
C VAL A 367 -2.40 -5.27 -22.92
N CYS A 368 -2.88 -6.47 -23.29
CA CYS A 368 -2.07 -7.48 -23.96
C CYS A 368 -1.67 -6.97 -25.36
N VAL A 369 -0.38 -6.82 -25.63
CA VAL A 369 0.15 -6.37 -26.93
C VAL A 369 0.93 -7.44 -27.68
N GLY A 370 1.23 -8.57 -27.03
CA GLY A 370 1.90 -9.68 -27.70
C GLY A 370 1.64 -11.02 -27.05
N TRP A 371 1.87 -12.08 -27.82
CA TRP A 371 1.86 -13.46 -27.36
C TRP A 371 3.04 -14.20 -27.97
N PHE A 372 4.04 -14.46 -27.13
CA PHE A 372 5.30 -15.03 -27.57
C PHE A 372 5.25 -16.56 -27.72
N PRO A 373 6.08 -17.11 -28.62
CA PRO A 373 6.24 -18.56 -28.75
C PRO A 373 6.89 -19.17 -27.50
N VAL A 374 6.21 -20.13 -26.89
CA VAL A 374 6.82 -20.98 -25.86
C VAL A 374 7.70 -22.03 -26.55
N VAL A 375 9.00 -21.78 -26.65
CA VAL A 375 9.97 -22.67 -27.30
C VAL A 375 9.98 -24.05 -26.64
N ARG A 376 9.46 -25.04 -27.37
CA ARG A 376 9.53 -26.49 -27.07
C ARG A 376 10.17 -27.19 -28.28
N ARG A 377 10.82 -28.34 -28.09
CA ARG A 377 11.57 -28.99 -29.17
C ARG A 377 10.63 -29.57 -30.24
N PHE A 378 10.96 -29.33 -31.51
CA PHE A 378 10.46 -30.13 -32.62
C PHE A 378 11.10 -31.53 -32.58
N LEU A 379 10.31 -32.56 -32.25
CA LEU A 379 10.70 -33.96 -32.49
C LEU A 379 10.24 -34.38 -33.90
N ILE A 380 11.14 -34.27 -34.88
CA ILE A 380 10.98 -34.99 -36.15
C ILE A 380 11.50 -36.41 -35.92
N ASN A 381 10.59 -37.36 -35.76
CA ASN A 381 10.94 -38.77 -35.71
C ASN A 381 10.96 -39.32 -37.15
N TYR A 382 12.15 -39.38 -37.75
CA TYR A 382 12.37 -39.70 -39.18
C TYR A 382 11.90 -41.10 -39.62
N ASN A 383 11.44 -41.96 -38.69
CA ASN A 383 10.93 -43.30 -38.98
C ASN A 383 9.41 -43.40 -39.21
N CYS A 384 8.65 -42.29 -39.18
CA CYS A 384 7.20 -42.31 -39.46
C CYS A 384 6.86 -41.65 -40.80
N MET A 385 7.32 -42.25 -41.91
CA MET A 385 6.94 -41.85 -43.28
C MET A 385 5.53 -42.36 -43.66
N GLN A 386 4.56 -42.12 -42.78
CA GLN A 386 3.10 -42.21 -43.00
C GLN A 386 2.40 -41.96 -41.66
N LEU A 387 1.92 -40.74 -41.43
CA LEU A 387 0.63 -40.45 -40.79
C LEU A 387 0.36 -38.93 -40.79
N THR A 388 -0.89 -38.57 -41.06
CA THR A 388 -1.37 -37.21 -41.32
C THR A 388 -1.35 -36.31 -40.07
N HIS A 389 -0.64 -35.16 -40.13
CA HIS A 389 -0.89 -33.86 -39.45
C HIS A 389 -1.48 -33.79 -38.01
N ARG A 390 -1.52 -34.87 -37.24
CA ARG A 390 -2.18 -34.96 -35.92
C ARG A 390 -1.25 -35.58 -34.90
N ALA A 391 -1.29 -35.03 -33.69
CA ALA A 391 -0.60 -35.51 -32.49
C ALA A 391 0.93 -35.45 -32.51
N MET A 392 1.49 -34.27 -32.80
CA MET A 392 2.84 -33.92 -32.35
C MET A 392 2.81 -33.73 -30.82
N GLN A 393 3.08 -34.81 -30.06
CA GLN A 393 2.97 -34.80 -28.59
C GLN A 393 4.06 -33.95 -27.92
N LEU A 394 3.67 -33.30 -26.83
CA LEU A 394 4.39 -32.21 -26.18
C LEU A 394 5.18 -32.72 -24.96
N GLN A 395 6.51 -32.69 -25.01
CA GLN A 395 7.36 -32.79 -23.82
C GLN A 395 8.52 -31.78 -23.87
N GLU A 396 8.87 -31.23 -22.71
CA GLU A 396 10.11 -30.48 -22.50
C GLU A 396 11.22 -31.51 -22.24
N ASP A 397 12.01 -31.83 -23.27
CA ASP A 397 13.00 -32.90 -23.21
C ASP A 397 14.26 -32.46 -22.41
N SER A 398 14.70 -33.32 -21.49
CA SER A 398 15.71 -32.96 -20.48
C SER A 398 17.12 -32.82 -21.06
N GLY A 399 17.41 -33.51 -22.17
CA GLY A 399 18.77 -33.62 -22.75
C GLY A 399 19.38 -32.34 -23.36
N GLU A 400 18.60 -31.30 -23.63
CA GLU A 400 19.10 -29.99 -24.10
C GLU A 400 19.09 -28.90 -23.01
N THR A 401 18.48 -29.20 -21.86
CA THR A 401 18.28 -28.21 -20.79
C THR A 401 19.64 -27.82 -20.18
N GLY A 402 19.90 -26.51 -20.10
CA GLY A 402 21.17 -25.95 -19.61
C GLY A 402 22.29 -25.80 -20.66
N LYS A 403 22.15 -26.34 -21.88
CA LYS A 403 23.16 -26.15 -22.94
C LYS A 403 23.21 -24.69 -23.41
N LYS A 404 24.41 -24.10 -23.45
CA LYS A 404 24.62 -22.68 -23.80
C LYS A 404 23.96 -22.26 -25.12
N LYS A 405 24.18 -23.04 -26.19
CA LYS A 405 23.57 -22.78 -27.51
C LYS A 405 22.03 -22.71 -27.43
N TYR A 406 21.38 -23.67 -26.77
CA TYR A 406 19.92 -23.69 -26.60
C TYR A 406 19.41 -22.52 -25.73
N VAL A 407 20.17 -22.12 -24.71
CA VAL A 407 19.83 -21.00 -23.83
C VAL A 407 19.93 -19.64 -24.56
N ASN A 408 20.91 -19.47 -25.45
CA ASN A 408 21.00 -18.28 -26.31
C ASN A 408 19.93 -18.32 -27.42
N PHE A 409 19.69 -19.47 -28.06
CA PHE A 409 18.60 -19.64 -29.03
C PHE A 409 17.24 -19.19 -28.50
N LYS A 410 16.84 -19.61 -27.29
CA LYS A 410 15.59 -19.15 -26.66
C LYS A 410 15.55 -17.62 -26.48
N ARG A 411 16.68 -16.98 -26.19
CA ARG A 411 16.79 -15.51 -26.12
C ARG A 411 16.68 -14.86 -27.49
N VAL A 412 17.30 -15.41 -28.54
CA VAL A 412 17.13 -14.92 -29.92
C VAL A 412 15.66 -14.97 -30.34
N VAL A 413 14.96 -16.07 -30.03
CA VAL A 413 13.51 -16.18 -30.28
C VAL A 413 12.72 -15.11 -29.51
N TRP A 414 13.05 -14.87 -28.23
CA TRP A 414 12.40 -13.83 -27.43
C TRP A 414 12.65 -12.43 -27.99
N HIS A 415 13.90 -12.06 -28.29
CA HIS A 415 14.25 -10.73 -28.78
C HIS A 415 13.65 -10.45 -30.16
N LYS A 416 13.63 -11.45 -31.07
CA LYS A 416 12.92 -11.33 -32.35
C LYS A 416 11.39 -11.26 -32.18
N ALA A 417 10.80 -11.94 -31.20
CA ALA A 417 9.37 -11.86 -30.93
C ALA A 417 8.98 -10.51 -30.29
N PHE A 418 9.81 -9.97 -29.40
CA PHE A 418 9.64 -8.65 -28.80
C PHE A 418 9.82 -7.53 -29.83
N TYR A 419 10.74 -7.71 -30.79
CA TYR A 419 10.91 -6.78 -31.91
C TYR A 419 9.62 -6.60 -32.70
N GLU A 420 8.85 -7.65 -33.00
CA GLU A 420 7.58 -7.52 -33.73
C GLU A 420 6.50 -6.71 -32.98
N ILE A 421 6.65 -6.47 -31.67
CA ILE A 421 5.83 -5.49 -30.92
C ILE A 421 6.34 -4.06 -31.18
N LEU A 422 7.66 -3.85 -31.00
CA LEU A 422 8.32 -2.54 -31.12
C LEU A 422 8.50 -2.05 -32.57
N LYS A 423 8.33 -2.92 -33.57
CA LYS A 423 8.57 -2.64 -34.99
C LYS A 423 7.80 -1.44 -35.54
N SER A 424 6.56 -1.26 -35.07
CA SER A 424 5.73 -0.09 -35.42
C SER A 424 6.28 1.24 -34.88
N VAL A 425 7.14 1.18 -33.86
CA VAL A 425 7.71 2.30 -33.12
C VAL A 425 9.11 2.70 -33.64
N GLU A 426 9.86 1.77 -34.24
CA GLU A 426 11.25 1.97 -34.66
C GLU A 426 11.43 3.18 -35.60
N GLN A 427 10.51 3.34 -36.56
CA GLN A 427 10.48 4.48 -37.50
C GLN A 427 10.36 5.87 -36.85
N TYR A 428 9.96 5.94 -35.57
CA TYR A 428 9.80 7.18 -34.80
C TYR A 428 10.84 7.33 -33.69
N ALA A 429 11.73 6.35 -33.49
CA ALA A 429 12.68 6.37 -32.36
C ALA A 429 13.76 7.47 -32.49
N GLU A 430 14.16 7.80 -33.72
CA GLU A 430 15.17 8.84 -34.00
C GLU A 430 14.57 10.22 -34.30
N THR A 431 13.43 10.25 -35.00
CA THR A 431 12.79 11.47 -35.56
C THR A 431 11.56 11.94 -34.79
N GLY A 432 10.96 11.08 -33.97
CA GLY A 432 9.64 11.31 -33.37
C GLY A 432 8.50 11.24 -34.39
N TYR A 433 7.29 11.52 -33.93
CA TYR A 433 6.08 11.53 -34.74
C TYR A 433 5.18 12.72 -34.38
N HIS A 434 4.61 13.39 -35.38
CA HIS A 434 3.59 14.42 -35.17
C HIS A 434 2.20 13.77 -35.23
N LEU A 435 1.43 13.86 -34.15
CA LEU A 435 0.03 13.45 -34.09
C LEU A 435 -0.84 14.63 -33.63
N THR A 436 -1.92 14.90 -34.35
CA THR A 436 -3.03 15.69 -33.81
C THR A 436 -3.82 14.79 -32.86
N THR A 437 -3.56 14.95 -31.57
CA THR A 437 -4.34 14.35 -30.47
C THR A 437 -5.69 15.07 -30.32
N ALA A 438 -6.56 14.63 -29.41
CA ALA A 438 -7.93 15.15 -29.27
C ALA A 438 -8.04 16.68 -28.97
N ASP A 439 -6.96 17.31 -28.51
CA ASP A 439 -6.84 18.74 -28.18
C ASP A 439 -5.87 19.50 -29.12
N ILE A 440 -4.62 19.05 -29.27
CA ILE A 440 -3.56 19.74 -30.03
C ILE A 440 -2.67 18.80 -30.85
N GLU A 441 -1.84 19.34 -31.75
CA GLU A 441 -0.73 18.58 -32.34
C GLU A 441 0.45 18.48 -31.38
N ARG A 442 1.02 17.27 -31.23
CA ARG A 442 2.22 17.01 -30.42
C ARG A 442 3.28 16.26 -31.23
N TRP A 443 4.54 16.70 -31.11
CA TRP A 443 5.71 15.97 -31.60
C TRP A 443 6.24 15.04 -30.51
N MET A 444 5.99 13.74 -30.67
CA MET A 444 6.21 12.71 -29.65
C MET A 444 7.39 11.80 -29.98
N PHE A 445 8.22 11.49 -28.96
CA PHE A 445 9.29 10.49 -29.04
C PHE A 445 8.94 9.25 -28.22
N PRO A 446 8.61 8.11 -28.86
CA PRO A 446 8.24 6.89 -28.14
C PRO A 446 9.44 6.22 -27.46
N ILE A 447 9.33 5.95 -26.16
CA ILE A 447 10.42 5.45 -25.30
C ILE A 447 9.85 4.41 -24.32
N VAL A 448 10.57 3.29 -24.09
CA VAL A 448 10.23 2.38 -22.99
C VAL A 448 10.87 2.90 -21.70
N LEU A 449 10.05 3.46 -20.80
CA LEU A 449 10.49 4.03 -19.52
C LEU A 449 10.67 2.94 -18.45
N ILE A 450 9.80 1.94 -18.45
CA ILE A 450 9.70 0.90 -17.43
C ILE A 450 9.60 -0.47 -18.09
N ALA A 451 10.50 -1.38 -17.73
CA ALA A 451 10.38 -2.82 -17.97
C ALA A 451 10.18 -3.52 -16.62
N SER A 452 8.93 -3.94 -16.37
CA SER A 452 8.54 -4.71 -15.18
C SER A 452 8.71 -6.19 -15.48
N ALA A 453 9.49 -6.90 -14.66
CA ALA A 453 9.72 -8.35 -14.80
C ALA A 453 10.34 -8.93 -13.52
N ASP A 454 10.22 -10.25 -13.32
CA ASP A 454 10.98 -10.98 -12.31
C ASP A 454 12.49 -11.08 -12.70
N TYR A 455 13.34 -11.58 -11.80
CA TYR A 455 14.79 -11.64 -12.07
C TYR A 455 15.13 -12.53 -13.28
N GLU A 456 14.41 -13.63 -13.47
CA GLU A 456 14.56 -14.59 -14.55
C GLU A 456 14.28 -13.96 -15.92
N GLU A 457 13.18 -13.22 -16.07
CA GLU A 457 12.82 -12.50 -17.29
C GLU A 457 13.66 -11.20 -17.44
N GLN A 458 14.07 -10.52 -16.37
CA GLN A 458 15.11 -9.46 -16.43
C GLN A 458 16.41 -9.99 -17.06
N CYS A 459 16.83 -11.22 -16.75
CA CYS A 459 17.98 -11.88 -17.38
C CYS A 459 17.76 -12.26 -18.85
N VAL A 460 16.51 -12.31 -19.33
CA VAL A 460 16.19 -12.42 -20.76
C VAL A 460 16.29 -11.04 -21.42
N ILE A 461 15.60 -10.05 -20.85
CA ILE A 461 15.50 -8.66 -21.31
C ILE A 461 16.88 -7.99 -21.43
N ALA A 462 17.70 -8.02 -20.37
CA ALA A 462 19.06 -7.45 -20.36
C ALA A 462 20.16 -8.43 -20.84
N LEU A 463 19.78 -9.61 -21.34
CA LEU A 463 20.72 -10.66 -21.82
C LEU A 463 21.78 -11.13 -20.80
N ILE A 464 21.58 -10.88 -19.51
CA ILE A 464 22.51 -11.31 -18.45
C ILE A 464 22.55 -12.84 -18.30
N ARG A 465 23.69 -13.36 -17.83
CA ARG A 465 23.91 -14.81 -17.69
C ARG A 465 23.08 -15.49 -16.59
N GLY A 466 22.46 -14.73 -15.67
CA GLY A 466 21.70 -15.22 -14.51
C GLY A 466 22.58 -15.46 -13.29
N VAL A 467 22.11 -16.23 -12.31
CA VAL A 467 22.80 -16.49 -11.03
C VAL A 467 24.25 -16.98 -11.15
N ASN A 468 24.58 -17.67 -12.25
CA ASN A 468 25.92 -18.20 -12.54
C ASN A 468 26.81 -17.22 -13.36
N SER A 469 26.46 -15.94 -13.40
CA SER A 469 27.26 -14.88 -14.02
C SER A 469 28.40 -14.44 -13.10
N LYS A 470 29.51 -13.94 -13.67
CA LYS A 470 30.48 -13.14 -12.89
C LYS A 470 29.83 -11.88 -12.32
N PHE A 471 28.90 -11.31 -13.08
CA PHE A 471 28.15 -10.09 -12.79
C PHE A 471 26.65 -10.40 -13.01
N PRO A 472 25.91 -10.77 -11.95
CA PRO A 472 24.55 -11.30 -12.11
C PRO A 472 23.44 -10.26 -11.91
N CYS A 473 23.74 -9.04 -11.46
CA CYS A 473 22.77 -7.94 -11.43
C CYS A 473 22.54 -7.39 -12.85
N PRO A 474 21.29 -7.10 -13.26
CA PRO A 474 21.03 -6.45 -14.55
C PRO A 474 21.30 -4.94 -14.53
N VAL A 475 21.41 -4.31 -13.36
CA VAL A 475 21.58 -2.85 -13.22
C VAL A 475 23.03 -2.44 -12.99
N CYS A 476 23.88 -3.29 -12.38
CA CYS A 476 25.28 -2.96 -12.10
C CYS A 476 26.25 -4.17 -12.23
N LEU A 477 27.54 -3.87 -12.36
CA LEU A 477 28.63 -4.83 -12.46
C LEU A 477 29.16 -5.27 -11.08
N ILE A 478 28.26 -5.70 -10.18
CA ILE A 478 28.63 -6.31 -8.91
C ILE A 478 29.14 -7.76 -9.10
N PRO A 479 30.29 -8.15 -8.52
CA PRO A 479 30.76 -9.54 -8.50
C PRO A 479 29.77 -10.48 -7.80
N GLY A 480 29.55 -11.67 -8.38
CA GLY A 480 28.56 -12.63 -7.87
C GLY A 480 28.80 -13.16 -6.45
N ASP A 481 30.04 -13.10 -5.95
CA ASP A 481 30.40 -13.42 -4.56
C ASP A 481 30.08 -12.29 -3.58
N GLN A 482 29.97 -11.05 -4.05
CA GLN A 482 29.76 -9.83 -3.25
C GLN A 482 28.30 -9.39 -3.12
N LEU A 483 27.33 -10.18 -3.60
CA LEU A 483 25.90 -9.79 -3.64
C LEU A 483 25.26 -9.45 -2.28
N ALA A 484 25.86 -9.85 -1.15
CA ALA A 484 25.41 -9.44 0.18
C ALA A 484 25.90 -8.02 0.58
N ASN A 485 26.87 -7.44 -0.15
CA ASN A 485 27.40 -6.11 0.10
C ASN A 485 26.49 -5.06 -0.57
N LEU A 486 25.84 -4.23 0.25
CA LEU A 486 24.83 -3.24 -0.15
C LEU A 486 25.38 -1.81 -0.01
N SER A 487 26.27 -1.59 0.94
CA SER A 487 27.05 -0.36 1.12
C SER A 487 28.03 -0.09 -0.03
N SER A 488 28.45 -1.12 -0.76
CA SER A 488 29.41 -1.00 -1.87
C SER A 488 28.74 -0.55 -3.17
N ASP A 489 29.35 0.42 -3.85
CA ASP A 489 28.93 0.86 -5.18
C ASP A 489 29.72 0.15 -6.28
N PHE A 490 29.03 -0.20 -7.37
CA PHE A 490 29.59 -0.87 -8.54
C PHE A 490 29.16 -0.13 -9.82
N PRO A 491 29.95 -0.17 -10.91
CA PRO A 491 29.61 0.51 -12.15
C PRO A 491 28.23 0.10 -12.67
N LEU A 492 27.40 1.08 -13.01
CA LEU A 492 26.08 0.83 -13.61
C LEU A 492 26.22 0.29 -15.03
N CYS A 493 25.28 -0.57 -15.42
CA CYS A 493 25.14 -1.06 -16.79
C CYS A 493 24.35 -0.03 -17.60
N PHE A 494 24.85 0.30 -18.80
CA PHE A 494 24.16 1.14 -19.77
C PHE A 494 24.04 0.41 -21.10
N SER A 495 22.92 0.61 -21.79
CA SER A 495 22.62 -0.06 -23.07
C SER A 495 23.66 0.24 -24.14
N SER A 496 24.13 1.49 -24.21
CA SER A 496 25.18 1.92 -25.13
C SER A 496 26.52 1.23 -24.92
N ASP A 497 26.83 0.84 -23.67
CA ASP A 497 28.12 0.24 -23.35
C ASP A 497 28.10 -1.26 -23.57
N MET A 498 26.98 -1.92 -23.22
CA MET A 498 26.76 -3.32 -23.56
C MET A 498 26.70 -3.54 -25.08
N GLU A 499 26.11 -2.62 -25.84
CA GLU A 499 26.12 -2.64 -27.30
C GLU A 499 27.54 -2.51 -27.88
N LYS A 500 28.34 -1.54 -27.41
CA LYS A 500 29.75 -1.37 -27.83
C LYS A 500 30.57 -2.63 -27.56
N ILE A 501 30.41 -3.22 -26.37
CA ILE A 501 31.12 -4.44 -25.98
C ILE A 501 30.69 -5.60 -26.88
N TYR A 502 29.39 -5.79 -27.12
CA TYR A 502 28.91 -6.81 -28.05
C TYR A 502 29.49 -6.62 -29.46
N LYS A 503 29.40 -5.41 -30.02
CA LYS A 503 29.95 -5.07 -31.34
C LYS A 503 31.46 -5.30 -31.45
N SER A 504 32.22 -5.09 -30.37
CA SER A 504 33.67 -5.40 -30.34
C SER A 504 34.01 -6.89 -30.47
N THR A 505 33.04 -7.79 -30.26
CA THR A 505 33.22 -9.23 -30.43
C THR A 505 32.88 -9.74 -31.84
N ILE A 506 32.34 -8.89 -32.71
CA ILE A 506 32.00 -9.27 -34.09
C ILE A 506 33.29 -9.56 -34.86
N GLY A 507 33.42 -10.79 -35.34
CA GLY A 507 34.61 -11.28 -36.06
C GLY A 507 35.69 -11.93 -35.17
N LEU A 508 35.53 -11.92 -33.85
CA LEU A 508 36.35 -12.73 -32.95
C LEU A 508 35.97 -14.22 -33.03
N ASN A 509 36.85 -15.11 -32.55
CA ASN A 509 36.49 -16.52 -32.44
C ASN A 509 35.59 -16.78 -31.21
N ALA A 510 34.85 -17.90 -31.23
CA ALA A 510 33.86 -18.21 -30.19
C ALA A 510 34.42 -18.30 -28.75
N SER A 511 35.73 -18.54 -28.56
CA SER A 511 36.36 -18.52 -27.24
C SER A 511 36.62 -17.10 -26.76
N GLU A 512 37.16 -16.24 -27.62
CA GLU A 512 37.41 -14.82 -27.35
C GLU A 512 36.11 -14.07 -27.07
N THR A 513 35.08 -14.25 -27.91
CA THR A 513 33.73 -13.71 -27.71
C THR A 513 33.15 -14.12 -26.35
N GLU A 514 33.23 -15.40 -26.00
CA GLU A 514 32.73 -15.92 -24.73
C GLU A 514 33.53 -15.40 -23.53
N GLU A 515 34.82 -15.11 -23.67
CA GLU A 515 35.65 -14.50 -22.62
C GLU A 515 35.29 -13.02 -22.41
N THR A 516 35.26 -12.23 -23.49
CA THR A 516 34.91 -10.80 -23.44
C THR A 516 33.53 -10.58 -22.82
N LEU A 517 32.50 -11.29 -23.32
CA LEU A 517 31.12 -11.10 -22.84
C LEU A 517 30.93 -11.61 -21.41
N LYS A 518 31.66 -12.65 -20.96
CA LYS A 518 31.64 -13.07 -19.54
C LYS A 518 32.15 -12.00 -18.60
N ASN A 519 33.10 -11.17 -19.02
CA ASN A 519 33.70 -10.13 -18.18
C ASN A 519 32.77 -8.93 -17.92
N VAL A 520 31.58 -8.92 -18.51
CA VAL A 520 30.45 -8.04 -18.15
C VAL A 520 29.13 -8.79 -17.95
N GLY A 521 29.17 -10.11 -17.81
CA GLY A 521 27.97 -10.95 -17.58
C GLY A 521 27.01 -11.09 -18.77
N LEU A 522 27.31 -10.47 -19.91
CA LEU A 522 26.48 -10.42 -21.11
C LEU A 522 26.50 -11.73 -21.92
N ARG A 523 25.45 -11.98 -22.71
CA ARG A 523 25.37 -13.15 -23.61
C ARG A 523 25.59 -12.77 -25.06
N ASP A 524 26.11 -13.73 -25.80
CA ASP A 524 26.23 -13.69 -27.26
C ASP A 524 24.85 -13.85 -27.93
N VAL A 525 24.10 -12.75 -27.92
CA VAL A 525 22.80 -12.49 -28.55
C VAL A 525 22.73 -10.98 -28.77
N GLU A 526 22.17 -10.52 -29.90
CA GLU A 526 21.90 -9.09 -30.11
C GLU A 526 20.64 -8.65 -29.33
N ASN A 527 20.72 -7.53 -28.60
CA ASN A 527 19.58 -7.02 -27.84
C ASN A 527 18.66 -6.17 -28.71
N VAL A 528 17.36 -6.47 -28.71
CA VAL A 528 16.34 -5.70 -29.46
C VAL A 528 16.33 -4.20 -29.09
N PHE A 529 16.59 -3.87 -27.82
CA PHE A 529 16.49 -2.49 -27.33
C PHE A 529 17.61 -1.58 -27.84
N TRP A 530 18.72 -2.13 -28.34
CA TRP A 530 19.82 -1.33 -28.94
C TRP A 530 19.40 -0.59 -30.22
N LYS A 531 18.29 -1.01 -30.87
CA LYS A 531 17.67 -0.29 -31.99
C LYS A 531 16.97 1.02 -31.59
N PHE A 532 16.78 1.27 -30.29
CA PHE A 532 15.99 2.39 -29.76
C PHE A 532 16.89 3.30 -28.94
N PRO A 533 17.62 4.27 -29.55
CA PRO A 533 18.73 4.98 -28.89
C PRO A 533 18.33 5.82 -27.66
N ARG A 534 17.02 6.09 -27.47
CA ARG A 534 16.46 6.79 -26.30
C ARG A 534 15.91 5.86 -25.21
N THR A 535 15.94 4.54 -25.43
CA THR A 535 15.55 3.53 -24.44
C THR A 535 16.80 2.85 -23.89
N ASP A 536 17.15 3.15 -22.63
CA ASP A 536 18.15 2.33 -21.94
C ASP A 536 17.45 1.22 -21.15
N ILE A 537 17.57 -0.03 -21.60
CA ILE A 537 16.90 -1.17 -20.99
C ILE A 537 17.42 -1.49 -19.58
N HIS A 538 18.68 -1.18 -19.26
CA HIS A 538 19.24 -1.38 -17.92
C HIS A 538 18.70 -0.34 -16.93
N ARG A 539 18.41 0.89 -17.40
CA ARG A 539 17.68 1.89 -16.61
C ARG A 539 16.16 1.60 -16.57
N ALA A 540 15.58 1.00 -17.61
CA ALA A 540 14.14 0.71 -17.65
C ALA A 540 13.75 -0.52 -16.82
N ILE A 541 14.58 -1.58 -16.77
CA ILE A 541 14.40 -2.71 -15.84
C ILE A 541 14.20 -2.16 -14.43
N SER A 542 13.14 -2.61 -13.77
CA SER A 542 12.71 -2.05 -12.49
C SER A 542 12.67 -3.09 -11.37
N TRP A 543 13.03 -2.67 -10.17
CA TRP A 543 13.03 -3.48 -8.97
C TRP A 543 11.61 -3.92 -8.58
N ASP A 544 11.30 -5.21 -8.73
CA ASP A 544 9.97 -5.72 -8.44
C ASP A 544 9.84 -6.17 -6.98
N ARG A 545 9.11 -5.38 -6.17
CA ARG A 545 8.83 -5.67 -4.76
C ARG A 545 8.26 -7.08 -4.54
N LEU A 546 7.37 -7.57 -5.40
CA LEU A 546 6.77 -8.90 -5.26
C LEU A 546 7.83 -10.02 -5.30
N HIS A 547 8.59 -10.10 -6.39
CA HIS A 547 9.53 -11.21 -6.61
C HIS A 547 10.87 -11.03 -5.88
N ALA A 548 11.28 -9.80 -5.58
CA ALA A 548 12.51 -9.53 -4.81
C ALA A 548 12.32 -9.80 -3.32
N TYR A 549 11.21 -9.34 -2.73
CA TYR A 549 10.93 -9.47 -1.29
C TYR A 549 10.04 -10.67 -0.99
N HIS A 550 8.74 -10.60 -1.26
CA HIS A 550 7.77 -11.58 -0.73
C HIS A 550 8.00 -12.99 -1.27
N GLY A 551 8.03 -13.14 -2.60
CA GLY A 551 8.36 -14.38 -3.32
C GLY A 551 9.86 -14.54 -3.59
N GLY A 552 10.71 -14.05 -2.67
CA GLY A 552 12.15 -13.99 -2.84
C GLY A 552 12.89 -14.02 -1.52
N LEU A 553 13.46 -12.89 -1.12
CA LEU A 553 14.23 -12.72 0.12
C LEU A 553 13.49 -13.24 1.36
N PHE A 554 12.17 -13.07 1.44
CA PHE A 554 11.38 -13.62 2.54
C PHE A 554 11.08 -15.12 2.36
N SER A 555 10.28 -15.51 1.36
CA SER A 555 9.88 -16.90 1.08
C SER A 555 11.06 -17.87 1.08
N ASP A 556 12.06 -17.60 0.27
CA ASP A 556 13.07 -18.60 -0.10
C ASP A 556 14.27 -18.60 0.87
N HIS A 557 14.39 -17.55 1.72
CA HIS A 557 15.57 -17.35 2.57
C HIS A 557 15.23 -17.06 4.04
N ILE A 558 14.52 -15.98 4.38
CA ILE A 558 14.24 -15.63 5.78
C ILE A 558 13.27 -16.63 6.42
N TRP A 559 12.21 -17.03 5.72
CA TRP A 559 11.23 -18.00 6.21
C TRP A 559 11.82 -19.40 6.42
N GLU A 560 12.72 -19.84 5.54
CA GLU A 560 13.48 -21.08 5.73
C GLU A 560 14.37 -21.03 6.99
N GLU A 561 14.99 -19.89 7.30
CA GLU A 561 15.72 -19.74 8.58
C GLU A 561 14.79 -19.75 9.80
N VAL A 562 13.59 -19.15 9.70
CA VAL A 562 12.60 -19.17 10.79
C VAL A 562 12.17 -20.62 11.08
N LYS A 563 11.95 -21.42 10.04
CA LYS A 563 11.65 -22.86 10.18
C LYS A 563 12.82 -23.63 10.81
N SER A 564 14.05 -23.45 10.30
CA SER A 564 15.28 -24.07 10.86
C SER A 564 15.42 -23.78 12.36
N VAL A 565 15.29 -22.51 12.78
CA VAL A 565 15.39 -22.11 14.19
C VAL A 565 14.25 -22.70 15.03
N ALA A 566 13.02 -22.75 14.50
CA ALA A 566 11.90 -23.36 15.21
C ALA A 566 12.07 -24.88 15.39
N GLU A 567 12.64 -25.58 14.41
CA GLU A 567 12.97 -27.01 14.49
C GLU A 567 14.08 -27.29 15.52
N GLU A 568 15.12 -26.45 15.57
CA GLU A 568 16.22 -26.51 16.54
C GLU A 568 15.76 -26.33 17.99
N LEU A 569 14.79 -25.42 18.22
CA LEU A 569 14.16 -25.23 19.53
C LEU A 569 13.15 -26.35 19.90
N GLY A 570 12.80 -27.22 18.94
CA GLY A 570 12.15 -28.51 19.19
C GLY A 570 10.66 -28.58 18.84
N LYS A 571 10.16 -29.82 18.76
CA LYS A 571 8.86 -30.20 18.16
C LYS A 571 7.60 -29.50 18.73
N GLY A 572 7.69 -28.89 19.91
CA GLY A 572 6.58 -28.13 20.50
C GLY A 572 6.45 -26.70 19.96
N VAL A 573 7.53 -26.14 19.40
CA VAL A 573 7.63 -24.72 19.05
C VAL A 573 6.74 -24.35 17.87
N SER A 574 6.70 -25.14 16.81
CA SER A 574 5.81 -24.90 15.65
C SER A 574 4.34 -24.76 16.07
N LYS A 575 3.89 -25.56 17.05
CA LYS A 575 2.53 -25.46 17.61
C LYS A 575 2.35 -24.19 18.44
N LEU A 576 3.37 -23.76 19.19
CA LEU A 576 3.33 -22.51 19.94
C LEU A 576 3.26 -21.30 19.00
N ILE A 577 4.03 -21.29 17.92
CA ILE A 577 3.99 -20.26 16.86
C ILE A 577 2.56 -20.20 16.28
N ASP A 578 2.03 -21.32 15.78
CA ASP A 578 0.66 -21.37 15.24
C ASP A 578 -0.39 -20.88 16.26
N THR A 579 -0.24 -21.22 17.55
CA THR A 579 -1.14 -20.77 18.62
C THR A 579 -1.07 -19.27 18.86
N GLN A 580 0.12 -18.67 18.82
CA GLN A 580 0.29 -17.22 18.99
C GLN A 580 -0.21 -16.45 17.77
N VAL A 581 0.01 -16.96 16.55
CA VAL A 581 -0.47 -16.32 15.31
C VAL A 581 -1.99 -16.39 15.19
N ASP A 582 -2.63 -17.53 15.50
CA ASP A 582 -4.10 -17.63 15.46
C ASP A 582 -4.80 -16.73 16.49
N ALA A 583 -4.09 -16.38 17.57
CA ALA A 583 -4.57 -15.48 18.60
C ALA A 583 -4.32 -13.98 18.29
N LEU A 584 -3.65 -13.64 17.18
CA LEU A 584 -3.53 -12.27 16.72
C LEU A 584 -4.92 -11.70 16.34
N PRO A 585 -5.13 -10.39 16.54
CA PRO A 585 -6.36 -9.73 16.10
C PRO A 585 -6.51 -9.75 14.58
N THR A 586 -7.72 -10.04 14.10
CA THR A 586 -8.08 -9.92 12.68
C THR A 586 -8.16 -8.45 12.25
N TRP A 587 -7.54 -8.08 11.13
CA TRP A 587 -7.57 -6.72 10.60
C TRP A 587 -8.08 -6.66 9.16
N SER A 588 -8.60 -5.51 8.73
CA SER A 588 -9.01 -5.33 7.34
C SER A 588 -7.76 -5.25 6.45
N GLY A 589 -7.74 -6.00 5.34
CA GLY A 589 -6.60 -6.01 4.43
C GLY A 589 -5.38 -6.81 4.90
N LEU A 590 -5.48 -7.56 6.01
CA LEU A 590 -4.44 -8.48 6.50
C LEU A 590 -5.01 -9.89 6.61
N ASN A 591 -4.34 -10.88 6.04
CA ASN A 591 -4.74 -12.28 6.16
C ASN A 591 -4.63 -12.79 7.62
N HIS A 592 -5.67 -13.50 8.09
CA HIS A 592 -5.62 -14.22 9.38
C HIS A 592 -5.10 -15.64 9.18
N PHE A 593 -4.12 -16.06 9.98
CA PHE A 593 -3.47 -17.37 9.85
C PHE A 593 -3.76 -18.25 11.07
N THR A 594 -4.50 -19.34 10.88
CA THR A 594 -4.77 -20.34 11.94
C THR A 594 -3.62 -21.36 12.12
N SER A 595 -2.74 -21.47 11.11
CA SER A 595 -1.50 -22.24 11.14
C SER A 595 -0.55 -21.66 10.10
N ILE A 596 0.44 -20.89 10.53
CA ILE A 596 1.38 -20.19 9.65
C ILE A 596 2.43 -21.15 9.07
N ILE A 597 2.83 -22.15 9.87
CA ILE A 597 3.84 -23.16 9.47
C ILE A 597 3.36 -23.94 8.24
N LYS A 598 2.10 -24.37 8.23
CA LYS A 598 1.49 -25.08 7.10
C LYS A 598 1.07 -24.16 5.96
N THR A 599 0.62 -22.93 6.26
CA THR A 599 0.20 -21.99 5.21
C THR A 599 1.37 -21.61 4.30
N GLY A 600 2.60 -21.53 4.84
CA GLY A 600 3.81 -21.29 4.06
C GLY A 600 4.10 -22.32 2.96
N GLU A 601 3.50 -23.52 2.99
CA GLU A 601 3.64 -24.52 1.90
C GLU A 601 2.75 -24.21 0.68
N PHE A 602 1.73 -23.38 0.86
CA PHE A 602 0.70 -23.03 -0.15
C PHE A 602 0.44 -21.52 -0.22
N ALA A 603 1.43 -20.73 0.17
CA ALA A 603 1.38 -19.27 0.14
C ALA A 603 1.70 -18.74 -1.26
N ASP A 604 1.00 -17.66 -1.63
CA ASP A 604 1.35 -16.79 -2.75
C ASP A 604 2.08 -15.55 -2.21
N GLY A 605 2.58 -14.69 -3.09
CA GLY A 605 3.32 -13.50 -2.65
C GLY A 605 2.52 -12.52 -1.78
N SER A 606 1.19 -12.49 -1.85
CA SER A 606 0.38 -11.65 -0.96
C SER A 606 0.26 -12.26 0.43
N LYS A 607 0.16 -13.60 0.52
CA LYS A 607 0.25 -14.30 1.81
C LYS A 607 1.65 -14.18 2.41
N TYR A 608 2.72 -14.27 1.61
CA TYR A 608 4.09 -14.08 2.11
C TYR A 608 4.34 -12.67 2.63
N GLU A 609 3.78 -11.64 1.98
CA GLU A 609 3.77 -10.26 2.50
C GLU A 609 3.16 -10.22 3.91
N ASP A 610 1.95 -10.73 4.08
CA ASP A 610 1.25 -10.71 5.37
C ASP A 610 1.89 -11.62 6.43
N MET A 611 2.45 -12.76 6.04
CA MET A 611 3.25 -13.61 6.94
C MET A 611 4.45 -12.85 7.49
N SER A 612 5.20 -12.16 6.63
CA SER A 612 6.38 -11.39 7.05
C SER A 612 6.02 -10.28 8.05
N LYS A 613 4.84 -9.68 7.87
CA LYS A 613 4.30 -8.65 8.75
C LYS A 613 3.95 -9.16 10.15
N VAL A 614 3.36 -10.35 10.27
CA VAL A 614 2.85 -10.85 11.57
C VAL A 614 3.87 -11.64 12.39
N LEU A 615 4.86 -12.27 11.75
CA LEU A 615 5.76 -13.23 12.42
C LEU A 615 6.51 -12.64 13.62
N ILE A 616 7.00 -11.40 13.52
CA ILE A 616 7.81 -10.81 14.59
C ILE A 616 7.05 -10.71 15.93
N PHE A 617 5.74 -10.47 15.90
CA PHE A 617 4.87 -10.39 17.08
C PHE A 617 4.54 -11.76 17.69
N ALA A 618 4.71 -12.86 16.96
CA ALA A 618 4.49 -14.22 17.45
C ALA A 618 5.78 -14.97 17.81
N LEU A 619 6.94 -14.42 17.46
CA LEU A 619 8.25 -15.06 17.64
C LEU A 619 9.11 -14.42 18.74
N HIS A 620 8.91 -13.15 19.10
CA HIS A 620 9.84 -12.40 19.96
C HIS A 620 9.99 -12.95 21.40
N ASN A 621 9.05 -13.76 21.90
CA ASN A 621 9.14 -14.44 23.20
C ASN A 621 9.66 -15.88 23.08
N ILE A 622 9.74 -16.42 21.86
CA ILE A 622 10.25 -17.78 21.57
C ILE A 622 11.74 -17.69 21.22
N PHE A 623 12.10 -16.76 20.33
CA PHE A 623 13.45 -16.57 19.82
C PHE A 623 14.22 -15.53 20.66
N THR A 624 14.27 -15.71 21.99
CA THR A 624 14.99 -14.79 22.89
C THR A 624 16.50 -14.98 22.82
N LYS A 625 17.28 -14.03 23.34
CA LYS A 625 18.76 -14.13 23.40
C LYS A 625 19.23 -15.36 24.17
N GLU A 626 18.46 -15.79 25.17
CA GLU A 626 18.73 -16.91 26.06
C GLU A 626 18.31 -18.24 25.44
N ALA A 627 17.17 -18.28 24.73
CA ALA A 627 16.65 -19.48 24.09
C ALA A 627 17.37 -19.79 22.77
N SER A 628 17.58 -18.79 21.92
CA SER A 628 18.31 -18.91 20.65
C SER A 628 18.94 -17.58 20.24
N PRO A 629 20.26 -17.37 20.48
CA PRO A 629 20.99 -16.22 19.95
C PRO A 629 20.84 -16.06 18.43
N ARG A 630 20.84 -17.18 17.68
CA ARG A 630 20.59 -17.20 16.23
C ARG A 630 19.18 -16.70 15.92
N GLY A 631 18.16 -17.21 16.62
CA GLY A 631 16.77 -16.78 16.45
C GLY A 631 16.59 -15.29 16.75
N TYR A 632 17.21 -14.78 17.80
CA TYR A 632 17.13 -13.37 18.14
C TYR A 632 17.78 -12.47 17.08
N GLN A 633 18.94 -12.85 16.55
CA GLN A 633 19.56 -12.11 15.45
C GLN A 633 18.75 -12.21 14.16
N LEU A 634 18.07 -13.33 13.90
CA LEU A 634 17.11 -13.47 12.80
C LEU A 634 15.92 -12.52 12.94
N LEU A 635 15.43 -12.28 14.16
CA LEU A 635 14.35 -11.31 14.40
C LEU A 635 14.79 -9.86 14.12
N LYS A 636 16.03 -9.49 14.45
CA LYS A 636 16.58 -8.18 14.05
C LYS A 636 16.64 -8.03 12.53
N LEU A 637 17.11 -9.06 11.82
CA LEU A 637 17.14 -9.10 10.36
C LEU A 637 15.72 -9.01 9.77
N LEU A 638 14.76 -9.75 10.33
CA LEU A 638 13.35 -9.71 9.94
C LEU A 638 12.71 -8.33 10.20
N ARG A 639 13.02 -7.65 11.31
CA ARG A 639 12.51 -6.30 11.56
C ARG A 639 13.01 -5.31 10.52
N SER A 640 14.31 -5.32 10.24
CA SER A 640 14.90 -4.40 9.25
C SER A 640 14.39 -4.70 7.82
N TYR A 641 14.19 -5.98 7.48
CA TYR A 641 13.47 -6.37 6.26
C TYR A 641 12.04 -5.79 6.20
N VAL A 642 11.30 -5.86 7.30
CA VAL A 642 9.94 -5.28 7.39
C VAL A 642 9.96 -3.76 7.27
N GLU A 643 10.91 -3.07 7.92
CA GLU A 643 11.11 -1.62 7.78
C GLU A 643 11.37 -1.23 6.32
N LEU A 644 12.25 -1.98 5.62
CA LEU A 644 12.49 -1.79 4.20
C LEU A 644 11.25 -2.07 3.34
N ASP A 645 10.47 -3.12 3.63
CA ASP A 645 9.22 -3.40 2.91
C ASP A 645 8.17 -2.30 3.16
N MET A 646 8.17 -1.66 4.33
CA MET A 646 7.32 -0.49 4.62
C MET A 646 7.75 0.73 3.79
N TYR A 647 9.05 1.07 3.74
CA TYR A 647 9.53 2.10 2.79
C TYR A 647 9.17 1.74 1.35
N ALA A 648 9.41 0.51 0.91
CA ALA A 648 9.10 0.02 -0.43
C ALA A 648 7.60 0.05 -0.77
N SER A 649 6.74 0.03 0.25
CA SER A 649 5.28 0.06 0.10
C SER A 649 4.69 1.45 -0.05
N LEU A 650 5.45 2.50 0.28
CA LEU A 650 4.93 3.87 0.29
C LEU A 650 4.41 4.27 -1.09
N LYS A 651 3.27 4.95 -1.08
CA LYS A 651 2.57 5.47 -2.25
C LYS A 651 3.04 6.87 -2.65
N VAL A 652 3.64 7.60 -1.71
CA VAL A 652 4.31 8.88 -1.94
C VAL A 652 5.64 8.85 -1.18
N HIS A 653 6.72 9.21 -1.86
CA HIS A 653 8.06 9.32 -1.27
C HIS A 653 8.53 10.76 -1.25
N THR A 654 8.85 11.29 -0.07
CA THR A 654 9.63 12.53 0.07
C THR A 654 11.14 12.25 0.07
N GLU A 655 11.96 13.27 -0.17
CA GLU A 655 13.43 13.21 -0.05
C GLU A 655 13.87 12.61 1.29
N THR A 656 13.27 13.02 2.41
CA THR A 656 13.51 12.44 3.74
C THR A 656 13.18 10.95 3.79
N THR A 657 12.06 10.50 3.20
CA THR A 657 11.71 9.07 3.23
C THR A 657 12.64 8.22 2.38
N ILE A 658 13.12 8.73 1.25
CA ILE A 658 14.12 8.07 0.39
C ILE A 658 15.44 7.95 1.16
N GLN A 659 15.89 9.05 1.79
CA GLN A 659 17.13 9.06 2.57
C GLN A 659 17.08 8.10 3.76
N LYS A 660 16.02 8.14 4.57
CA LYS A 660 15.84 7.20 5.71
C LYS A 660 15.70 5.75 5.25
N GLY A 661 15.14 5.51 4.07
CA GLY A 661 15.11 4.18 3.46
C GLY A 661 16.50 3.68 3.05
N ARG A 662 17.35 4.54 2.49
CA ARG A 662 18.77 4.24 2.21
C ARG A 662 19.59 4.03 3.48
N GLU A 663 19.23 4.67 4.60
CA GLU A 663 19.84 4.41 5.91
C GLU A 663 19.42 3.05 6.48
N GLU A 664 18.13 2.70 6.42
CA GLU A 664 17.63 1.39 6.83
C GLU A 664 18.24 0.24 6.01
N LEU A 665 18.59 0.49 4.74
CA LEU A 665 19.31 -0.48 3.91
C LEU A 665 20.68 -0.89 4.52
N LEU A 666 21.38 0.06 5.14
CA LEU A 666 22.64 -0.20 5.83
C LEU A 666 22.43 -0.89 7.19
N VAL A 667 21.28 -0.64 7.84
CA VAL A 667 20.85 -1.39 9.03
C VAL A 667 20.59 -2.85 8.68
N PHE A 668 19.92 -3.11 7.56
CA PHE A 668 19.66 -4.45 7.04
C PHE A 668 20.95 -5.19 6.70
N GLU A 669 21.86 -4.57 5.93
CA GLU A 669 23.17 -5.14 5.60
C GLU A 669 23.97 -5.51 6.87
N LYS A 670 23.98 -4.64 7.87
CA LYS A 670 24.63 -4.91 9.15
C LYS A 670 23.96 -6.09 9.88
N ALA A 671 22.64 -6.10 9.99
CA ALA A 671 21.89 -7.19 10.63
C ALA A 671 22.11 -8.53 9.93
N LEU A 672 22.26 -8.51 8.59
CA LEU A 672 22.56 -9.66 7.75
C LEU A 672 23.98 -10.18 8.00
N HIS A 673 24.99 -9.31 7.94
CA HIS A 673 26.37 -9.68 8.25
C HIS A 673 26.56 -10.18 9.70
N GLU A 674 25.80 -9.64 10.66
CA GLU A 674 25.73 -10.17 12.03
C GLU A 674 25.03 -11.54 12.10
N TYR A 675 24.10 -11.84 11.18
CA TYR A 675 23.39 -13.14 11.12
C TYR A 675 24.21 -14.24 10.45
N MET A 676 24.96 -13.94 9.39
CA MET A 676 25.71 -14.91 8.58
C MET A 676 26.57 -15.91 9.40
N PRO A 677 27.32 -15.50 10.44
CA PRO A 677 28.11 -16.41 11.26
C PRO A 677 27.30 -17.49 12.01
N PHE A 678 26.00 -17.28 12.23
CA PHE A 678 25.14 -18.28 12.88
C PHE A 678 24.70 -19.40 11.95
N ASN A 679 24.74 -19.20 10.63
CA ASN A 679 24.53 -20.27 9.64
C ASN A 679 25.50 -20.15 8.45
N PRO A 680 26.79 -20.51 8.64
CA PRO A 680 27.82 -20.39 7.60
C PRO A 680 27.59 -21.29 6.36
N ALA A 681 26.66 -22.25 6.45
CA ALA A 681 26.32 -23.13 5.32
C ALA A 681 25.37 -22.45 4.32
N LYS A 682 24.68 -21.38 4.71
CA LYS A 682 23.77 -20.63 3.84
C LYS A 682 24.51 -19.48 3.16
N SER A 683 24.60 -19.52 1.82
CA SER A 683 25.02 -18.35 1.06
C SER A 683 23.91 -17.30 1.04
N TRP A 684 24.26 -16.06 1.36
CA TRP A 684 23.42 -14.88 1.16
C TRP A 684 23.78 -14.09 -0.10
N SER A 685 24.82 -14.50 -0.82
CA SER A 685 25.18 -13.91 -2.11
C SER A 685 24.30 -14.46 -3.23
N PHE A 686 23.09 -13.92 -3.35
CA PHE A 686 22.13 -14.22 -4.43
C PHE A 686 21.47 -12.94 -4.95
N PRO A 687 21.04 -12.88 -6.23
CA PRO A 687 20.67 -11.60 -6.86
C PRO A 687 19.54 -10.85 -6.16
N LYS A 688 18.50 -11.54 -5.70
CA LYS A 688 17.37 -10.92 -4.96
C LYS A 688 17.82 -10.24 -3.65
N ALA A 689 18.85 -10.74 -2.97
CA ALA A 689 19.46 -10.08 -1.80
C ALA A 689 20.22 -8.79 -2.18
N HIS A 690 20.76 -8.69 -3.40
CA HIS A 690 21.42 -7.47 -3.86
C HIS A 690 20.45 -6.43 -4.43
N THR A 691 19.49 -6.86 -5.26
CA THR A 691 18.73 -5.96 -6.16
C THR A 691 18.05 -4.78 -5.46
N HIS A 692 17.68 -4.90 -4.19
CA HIS A 692 17.04 -3.83 -3.43
C HIS A 692 17.99 -2.64 -3.11
N LYS A 693 19.32 -2.78 -3.34
CA LYS A 693 20.26 -1.65 -3.46
C LYS A 693 19.76 -0.59 -4.44
N HIS A 694 19.14 -1.02 -5.53
CA HIS A 694 18.60 -0.14 -6.58
C HIS A 694 17.15 0.31 -6.33
N MET A 695 16.51 -0.13 -5.24
CA MET A 695 15.10 0.17 -4.94
C MET A 695 14.82 1.67 -4.86
N PHE A 696 15.63 2.40 -4.09
CA PHE A 696 15.49 3.85 -3.92
C PHE A 696 15.97 4.66 -5.14
N ASP A 697 16.90 4.10 -5.93
CA ASP A 697 17.28 4.68 -7.21
C ASP A 697 16.10 4.58 -8.18
N ASP A 698 15.43 3.43 -8.25
CA ASP A 698 14.24 3.26 -9.09
C ASP A 698 13.06 4.13 -8.65
N ILE A 699 12.81 4.25 -7.34
CA ILE A 699 11.77 5.13 -6.80
C ILE A 699 11.99 6.57 -7.26
N GLN A 700 13.20 7.09 -7.05
CA GLN A 700 13.56 8.46 -7.40
C GLN A 700 13.48 8.71 -8.92
N ARG A 701 13.76 7.68 -9.73
CA ARG A 701 13.80 7.77 -11.18
C ARG A 701 12.47 7.52 -11.88
N LYS A 702 11.58 6.70 -11.32
CA LYS A 702 10.40 6.13 -12.02
C LYS A 702 9.07 6.29 -11.25
N GLY A 703 9.10 6.96 -10.09
CA GLY A 703 7.97 7.02 -9.16
C GLY A 703 7.90 5.81 -8.23
N VAL A 704 6.93 5.79 -7.33
CA VAL A 704 6.82 4.75 -6.29
C VAL A 704 6.61 3.33 -6.86
N THR A 705 6.96 2.30 -6.07
CA THR A 705 7.03 0.90 -6.54
C THR A 705 5.73 0.36 -7.14
N ARG A 706 4.56 0.92 -6.75
CA ARG A 706 3.24 0.57 -7.31
C ARG A 706 3.17 0.73 -8.84
N ASN A 707 4.01 1.58 -9.42
CA ASN A 707 4.09 1.82 -10.86
C ASN A 707 4.59 0.57 -11.59
N TYR A 708 5.71 0.00 -11.13
CA TYR A 708 6.45 -1.06 -11.81
C TYR A 708 6.38 -2.45 -11.14
N ASN A 709 5.65 -2.58 -10.02
CA ASN A 709 5.32 -3.86 -9.41
C ASN A 709 4.62 -4.80 -10.41
N THR A 710 4.95 -6.09 -10.37
CA THR A 710 4.40 -7.11 -11.27
C THR A 710 2.97 -7.57 -10.90
N LYS A 711 2.51 -7.41 -9.64
CA LYS A 711 1.17 -7.84 -9.16
C LYS A 711 0.01 -7.49 -10.11
N PRO A 712 -0.11 -6.27 -10.68
CA PRO A 712 -1.20 -5.95 -11.62
C PRO A 712 -1.10 -6.68 -12.97
N ASN A 713 0.13 -6.95 -13.46
CA ASN A 713 0.34 -7.74 -14.66
C ASN A 713 -0.05 -9.21 -14.43
N GLU A 714 0.30 -9.77 -13.25
CA GLU A 714 -0.13 -11.12 -12.87
C GLU A 714 -1.65 -11.26 -12.74
N LYS A 715 -2.38 -10.21 -12.35
CA LYS A 715 -3.86 -10.22 -12.36
C LYS A 715 -4.40 -10.52 -13.78
N CYS A 716 -3.74 -10.01 -14.82
CA CYS A 716 -4.10 -10.28 -16.23
C CYS A 716 -3.97 -11.76 -16.59
N HIS A 717 -3.03 -12.49 -15.97
CA HIS A 717 -2.87 -13.93 -16.16
C HIS A 717 -4.11 -14.75 -15.73
N GLY A 718 -4.96 -14.21 -14.85
CA GLY A 718 -6.24 -14.81 -14.47
C GLY A 718 -7.23 -14.90 -15.64
N ALA A 719 -7.34 -13.84 -16.45
CA ALA A 719 -8.20 -13.82 -17.63
C ALA A 719 -7.78 -14.87 -18.67
N PHE A 720 -6.47 -15.00 -18.95
CA PHE A 720 -5.96 -16.02 -19.87
C PHE A 720 -6.18 -17.45 -19.36
N LYS A 721 -6.03 -17.70 -18.05
CA LYS A 721 -6.34 -18.99 -17.42
C LYS A 721 -7.83 -19.34 -17.54
N ASN A 722 -8.71 -18.37 -17.28
CA ASN A 722 -10.15 -18.54 -17.41
C ASN A 722 -10.57 -18.79 -18.87
N SER A 723 -10.08 -18.00 -19.82
CA SER A 723 -10.31 -18.21 -21.26
C SER A 723 -9.82 -19.58 -21.69
N TYR A 724 -8.61 -19.99 -21.32
CA TYR A 724 -8.10 -21.34 -21.59
C TYR A 724 -9.04 -22.44 -21.06
N LYS A 725 -9.42 -22.35 -19.77
CA LYS A 725 -10.22 -23.38 -19.07
C LYS A 725 -11.67 -23.48 -19.56
N PHE A 726 -12.32 -22.36 -19.82
CA PHE A 726 -13.77 -22.29 -20.04
C PHE A 726 -14.18 -21.96 -21.47
N ARG A 727 -13.30 -21.36 -22.29
CA ARG A 727 -13.64 -20.84 -23.62
C ARG A 727 -12.83 -21.46 -24.78
N THR A 728 -11.81 -22.29 -24.54
CA THR A 728 -11.03 -22.95 -25.63
C THR A 728 -11.35 -24.43 -25.81
N ASN A 729 -11.08 -24.95 -27.01
CA ASN A 729 -11.09 -26.38 -27.33
C ASN A 729 -9.78 -27.12 -26.98
N PHE A 730 -8.89 -26.49 -26.21
CA PHE A 730 -7.57 -26.97 -25.79
C PHE A 730 -6.55 -27.29 -26.91
N LYS A 731 -6.81 -26.89 -28.17
CA LYS A 731 -5.93 -27.09 -29.33
C LYS A 731 -5.66 -25.75 -30.01
N ASN A 732 -4.41 -25.43 -30.36
CA ASN A 732 -4.06 -24.13 -30.95
C ASN A 732 -4.67 -22.96 -30.15
N VAL A 733 -4.39 -22.93 -28.84
CA VAL A 733 -5.16 -22.11 -27.89
C VAL A 733 -4.87 -20.61 -27.96
N ALA A 734 -3.69 -20.21 -28.46
CA ALA A 734 -3.32 -18.79 -28.58
C ALA A 734 -4.36 -17.96 -29.35
N PRO A 735 -4.69 -18.24 -30.64
CA PRO A 735 -5.69 -17.45 -31.37
C PRO A 735 -7.09 -17.47 -30.73
N GLN A 736 -7.46 -18.52 -29.99
CA GLN A 736 -8.74 -18.55 -29.25
C GLN A 736 -8.69 -17.60 -28.05
N ILE A 737 -7.67 -17.69 -27.21
CA ILE A 737 -7.48 -16.80 -26.05
C ILE A 737 -7.42 -15.34 -26.50
N LEU A 738 -6.67 -15.05 -27.58
CA LEU A 738 -6.54 -13.70 -28.12
C LEU A 738 -7.84 -13.17 -28.76
N LYS A 739 -8.71 -14.04 -29.32
CA LYS A 739 -10.07 -13.64 -29.74
C LYS A 739 -10.92 -13.18 -28.55
N PHE A 740 -10.82 -13.87 -27.41
CA PHE A 740 -11.57 -13.49 -26.19
C PHE A 740 -10.99 -12.26 -25.50
N ASP A 741 -9.66 -12.15 -25.39
CA ASP A 741 -8.97 -10.94 -24.87
C ASP A 741 -9.35 -9.69 -25.67
N HIS A 742 -9.37 -9.80 -27.00
CA HIS A 742 -9.80 -8.71 -27.86
C HIS A 742 -11.29 -8.36 -27.72
N ALA A 743 -12.17 -9.35 -27.54
CA ALA A 743 -13.59 -9.12 -27.27
C ALA A 743 -13.81 -8.44 -25.90
N ASP A 744 -13.09 -8.87 -24.86
CA ASP A 744 -13.16 -8.28 -23.52
C ASP A 744 -12.62 -6.81 -23.52
N LEU A 745 -11.61 -6.49 -24.35
CA LEU A 745 -11.14 -5.12 -24.58
C LEU A 745 -12.20 -4.27 -25.29
N VAL A 746 -12.79 -4.75 -26.39
CA VAL A 746 -13.86 -4.05 -27.12
C VAL A 746 -15.10 -3.86 -26.25
N ALA A 747 -15.43 -4.83 -25.39
CA ALA A 747 -16.49 -4.71 -24.41
C ALA A 747 -16.22 -3.60 -23.38
N THR A 748 -14.95 -3.43 -22.97
CA THR A 748 -14.54 -2.33 -22.08
C THR A 748 -14.74 -0.98 -22.76
N VAL A 749 -14.30 -0.84 -24.01
CA VAL A 749 -14.49 0.37 -24.82
C VAL A 749 -15.97 0.74 -24.91
N ILE A 750 -16.83 -0.22 -25.27
CA ILE A 750 -18.29 -0.01 -25.37
C ILE A 750 -18.92 0.27 -24.00
N ARG A 751 -18.43 -0.34 -22.91
CA ARG A 751 -18.94 -0.06 -21.56
C ARG A 751 -18.75 1.40 -21.18
N ASP A 752 -17.56 1.92 -21.37
CA ASP A 752 -17.25 3.29 -20.99
C ASP A 752 -18.01 4.32 -21.86
N ASP A 753 -18.29 4.00 -23.14
CA ASP A 753 -19.21 4.81 -23.97
C ASP A 753 -20.63 4.89 -23.34
N ILE A 754 -21.11 3.76 -22.79
CA ILE A 754 -22.44 3.67 -22.16
C ILE A 754 -22.44 4.38 -20.80
N ASP A 755 -21.45 4.14 -19.95
CA ASP A 755 -21.31 4.82 -18.65
C ASP A 755 -21.30 6.36 -18.84
N TYR A 756 -20.59 6.86 -19.87
CA TYR A 756 -20.57 8.29 -20.20
C TYR A 756 -21.91 8.80 -20.74
N LEU A 757 -22.58 8.02 -21.59
CA LEU A 757 -23.93 8.36 -22.08
C LEU A 757 -24.92 8.45 -20.92
N ASP A 758 -24.90 7.49 -20.00
CA ASP A 758 -25.78 7.45 -18.83
C ASP A 758 -25.48 8.64 -17.88
N LEU A 759 -24.20 9.01 -17.67
CA LEU A 759 -23.81 10.20 -16.92
C LEU A 759 -24.31 11.49 -17.58
N SER A 760 -24.08 11.68 -18.89
CA SER A 760 -24.52 12.90 -19.59
C SER A 760 -26.05 13.03 -19.64
N GLN A 761 -26.78 11.91 -19.71
CA GLN A 761 -28.24 11.89 -19.58
C GLN A 761 -28.69 12.17 -18.15
N ALA A 762 -27.98 11.69 -17.14
CA ALA A 762 -28.25 12.00 -15.73
C ALA A 762 -28.01 13.49 -15.42
N GLU A 763 -26.92 14.09 -15.92
CA GLU A 763 -26.64 15.52 -15.81
C GLU A 763 -27.74 16.37 -16.49
N ALA A 764 -28.10 16.02 -17.73
CA ALA A 764 -29.20 16.68 -18.45
C ALA A 764 -30.58 16.49 -17.79
N SER A 765 -30.77 15.43 -16.99
CA SER A 765 -32.00 15.19 -16.21
C SER A 765 -31.95 15.87 -14.83
N ALA A 766 -30.75 16.12 -14.28
CA ALA A 766 -30.56 16.71 -12.96
C ALA A 766 -30.86 18.23 -12.94
N GLU A 767 -30.76 18.91 -14.09
CA GLU A 767 -31.24 20.29 -14.22
C GLU A 767 -32.77 20.42 -13.99
N ASP A 768 -33.54 19.34 -14.17
CA ASP A 768 -35.01 19.35 -14.10
C ASP A 768 -35.59 18.56 -12.89
N SER A 769 -34.75 17.96 -12.04
CA SER A 769 -35.20 17.18 -10.87
C SER A 769 -34.15 17.03 -9.75
N GLN A 770 -34.04 18.06 -8.89
CA GLN A 770 -33.32 17.93 -7.61
C GLN A 770 -34.10 17.04 -6.62
N ILE A 771 -33.81 15.74 -6.62
CA ILE A 771 -34.19 14.83 -5.53
C ILE A 771 -32.91 14.23 -4.94
N GLN A 772 -32.33 14.93 -3.96
CA GLN A 772 -31.32 14.35 -3.08
C GLN A 772 -31.95 13.25 -2.21
N VAL A 773 -31.66 11.99 -2.51
CA VAL A 773 -31.95 10.89 -1.58
C VAL A 773 -30.85 10.87 -0.51
N THR A 774 -30.97 11.75 0.47
CA THR A 774 -30.12 11.72 1.67
C THR A 774 -30.34 10.41 2.42
N ARG A 775 -29.38 9.47 2.32
CA ARG A 775 -29.26 8.41 3.33
C ARG A 775 -28.96 9.09 4.66
N ASN A 776 -29.75 8.80 5.69
CA ASN A 776 -29.56 9.36 7.03
C ASN A 776 -28.27 8.80 7.67
N ILE A 777 -27.13 9.42 7.38
CA ILE A 777 -25.85 9.14 8.02
C ILE A 777 -25.91 9.69 9.45
N ILE A 778 -25.80 8.80 10.44
CA ILE A 778 -25.73 9.19 11.86
C ILE A 778 -24.26 9.49 12.18
N GLY A 779 -23.89 10.76 12.27
CA GLY A 779 -22.51 11.19 12.55
C GLY A 779 -22.07 12.39 11.70
N THR A 780 -20.76 12.45 11.42
CA THR A 780 -20.07 13.47 10.64
C THR A 780 -19.34 12.84 9.44
N ALA A 781 -18.69 13.67 8.61
CA ALA A 781 -17.80 13.20 7.55
C ALA A 781 -16.54 12.49 8.09
N HIS A 782 -16.10 12.83 9.30
CA HIS A 782 -14.99 12.17 10.00
C HIS A 782 -15.43 10.83 10.58
N VAL A 783 -16.58 10.78 11.27
CA VAL A 783 -17.06 9.59 11.98
C VAL A 783 -18.53 9.33 11.72
N SER A 784 -18.87 8.13 11.26
CA SER A 784 -20.27 7.69 11.11
C SER A 784 -20.57 6.39 11.84
N LEU A 785 -21.79 6.30 12.38
CA LEU A 785 -22.27 5.23 13.23
C LEU A 785 -23.17 4.27 12.45
N GLY A 786 -23.10 2.99 12.80
CA GLY A 786 -23.91 1.95 12.17
C GLY A 786 -24.22 0.78 13.11
N SER A 787 -25.03 -0.16 12.63
CA SER A 787 -25.52 -1.28 13.44
C SER A 787 -26.15 -0.79 14.76
N GLN A 788 -27.10 0.15 14.65
CA GLN A 788 -27.85 0.70 15.78
C GLN A 788 -28.65 -0.40 16.47
N CYS A 789 -28.62 -0.41 17.80
CA CYS A 789 -29.43 -1.29 18.65
C CYS A 789 -30.70 -0.57 19.11
N ALA A 790 -31.63 -1.34 19.72
CA ALA A 790 -32.75 -0.74 20.44
C ALA A 790 -32.23 0.21 21.55
N PRO A 791 -32.93 1.32 21.85
CA PRO A 791 -32.57 2.19 22.97
C PRO A 791 -32.57 1.41 24.30
N VAL A 792 -31.59 1.68 25.16
CA VAL A 792 -31.40 1.00 26.45
C VAL A 792 -31.43 2.04 27.56
N ALA A 793 -32.18 1.78 28.63
CA ALA A 793 -32.19 2.63 29.82
C ALA A 793 -30.90 2.44 30.64
N PHE A 794 -30.43 3.50 31.31
CA PHE A 794 -29.20 3.40 32.12
C PHE A 794 -29.25 2.31 33.20
N SER A 795 -30.42 2.04 33.80
CA SER A 795 -30.58 0.92 34.76
C SER A 795 -30.24 -0.42 34.11
N ASP A 796 -30.82 -0.67 32.94
CA ASP A 796 -30.76 -1.97 32.27
C ASP A 796 -29.35 -2.25 31.78
N LEU A 797 -28.65 -1.21 31.31
CA LEU A 797 -27.23 -1.25 30.96
C LEU A 797 -26.32 -1.53 32.18
N GLU A 798 -26.58 -0.83 33.30
CA GLU A 798 -25.82 -1.02 34.55
C GLU A 798 -26.03 -2.43 35.15
N ASP A 799 -27.22 -3.02 34.96
CA ASP A 799 -27.55 -4.38 35.39
C ASP A 799 -27.00 -5.46 34.45
N GLU A 800 -27.15 -5.32 33.12
CA GLU A 800 -26.59 -6.25 32.11
C GLU A 800 -25.07 -6.36 32.24
N HIS A 801 -24.39 -5.22 32.47
CA HIS A 801 -22.95 -5.15 32.66
C HIS A 801 -22.51 -5.11 34.14
N SER A 802 -23.33 -5.55 35.07
CA SER A 802 -23.07 -5.52 36.52
C SER A 802 -21.77 -6.23 36.97
N SER A 803 -21.23 -7.14 36.15
CA SER A 803 -19.95 -7.82 36.37
C SER A 803 -18.73 -7.10 35.76
N ASP A 804 -18.91 -6.10 34.90
CA ASP A 804 -17.83 -5.32 34.28
C ASP A 804 -17.66 -3.96 34.96
N SER A 805 -16.54 -3.79 35.68
CA SER A 805 -16.21 -2.55 36.40
C SER A 805 -16.11 -1.29 35.51
N ALA A 806 -16.00 -1.43 34.18
CA ALA A 806 -16.09 -0.30 33.25
C ALA A 806 -17.48 0.35 33.27
N PHE A 807 -18.54 -0.47 33.35
CA PHE A 807 -19.94 -0.02 33.37
C PHE A 807 -20.48 0.27 34.77
N LYS A 808 -19.74 -0.08 35.83
CA LYS A 808 -20.09 0.33 37.19
C LYS A 808 -20.26 1.85 37.28
N ASP A 809 -21.42 2.29 37.78
CA ASP A 809 -21.81 3.70 37.88
C ASP A 809 -21.77 4.48 36.54
N PHE A 810 -21.99 3.82 35.39
CA PHE A 810 -21.98 4.39 34.04
C PHE A 810 -22.75 5.72 33.98
N ARG A 811 -23.98 5.74 34.51
CA ARG A 811 -24.87 6.91 34.54
C ARG A 811 -24.27 8.09 35.29
N LYS A 812 -23.59 7.82 36.40
CA LYS A 812 -22.93 8.85 37.22
C LYS A 812 -21.61 9.31 36.59
N LYS A 813 -20.84 8.39 35.99
CA LYS A 813 -19.60 8.68 35.26
C LYS A 813 -19.89 9.63 34.08
N ILE A 814 -20.90 9.35 33.27
CA ILE A 814 -21.24 10.19 32.11
C ILE A 814 -21.88 11.54 32.52
N GLY A 815 -22.70 11.56 33.58
CA GLY A 815 -23.20 12.82 34.16
C GLY A 815 -22.07 13.74 34.64
N ARG A 816 -21.01 13.18 35.25
CA ARG A 816 -19.79 13.94 35.61
C ARG A 816 -19.05 14.45 34.38
N PHE A 817 -18.89 13.62 33.35
CA PHE A 817 -18.26 14.03 32.07
C PHE A 817 -18.97 15.25 31.48
N PHE A 818 -20.28 15.20 31.27
CA PHE A 818 -21.03 16.35 30.72
C PHE A 818 -21.09 17.54 31.67
N THR A 819 -21.08 17.31 32.99
CA THR A 819 -20.98 18.42 33.97
C THR A 819 -19.69 19.22 33.81
N ARG A 820 -18.55 18.54 33.57
CA ARG A 820 -17.26 19.17 33.29
C ARG A 820 -17.25 19.81 31.90
N TYR A 821 -17.62 19.05 30.88
CA TYR A 821 -17.58 19.48 29.48
C TYR A 821 -18.47 20.70 29.18
N LEU A 822 -19.63 20.83 29.84
CA LEU A 822 -20.56 21.95 29.64
C LEU A 822 -20.48 23.04 30.71
N GLY A 823 -19.63 22.89 31.73
CA GLY A 823 -19.53 23.82 32.86
C GLY A 823 -20.81 23.98 33.71
N ARG A 824 -21.81 23.09 33.55
CA ARG A 824 -23.12 23.15 34.23
C ARG A 824 -23.56 21.75 34.65
N SER A 825 -24.25 21.61 35.78
CA SER A 825 -24.60 20.27 36.32
C SER A 825 -25.54 19.51 35.39
N VAL A 826 -25.07 18.34 34.93
CA VAL A 826 -25.85 17.35 34.17
C VAL A 826 -26.02 16.10 35.03
N ARG A 827 -27.27 15.62 35.13
CA ARG A 827 -27.61 14.40 35.88
C ARG A 827 -28.64 13.61 35.09
N PHE A 828 -28.41 12.31 34.96
CA PHE A 828 -29.32 11.38 34.29
C PHE A 828 -30.10 10.54 35.31
N GLY A 829 -31.39 10.35 35.06
CA GLY A 829 -32.27 9.42 35.76
C GLY A 829 -32.06 7.97 35.32
N PRO A 830 -32.44 6.96 36.13
CA PRO A 830 -32.26 5.55 35.77
C PRO A 830 -32.98 5.15 34.47
N SER A 831 -34.12 5.78 34.20
CA SER A 831 -34.97 5.58 33.02
C SER A 831 -34.53 6.34 31.77
N ASP A 832 -33.54 7.24 31.88
CA ASP A 832 -33.05 7.95 30.70
C ASP A 832 -32.34 6.95 29.78
N GLN A 833 -32.51 7.11 28.47
CA GLN A 833 -32.07 6.15 27.47
C GLN A 833 -30.86 6.63 26.69
N ILE A 834 -30.05 5.67 26.24
CA ILE A 834 -29.01 5.85 25.23
C ILE A 834 -29.34 4.99 24.01
N ASN A 835 -28.81 5.38 22.84
CA ASN A 835 -28.94 4.67 21.58
C ASN A 835 -27.62 3.94 21.26
N PRO A 836 -27.48 2.62 21.50
CA PRO A 836 -26.21 1.94 21.29
C PRO A 836 -25.93 1.67 19.80
N PHE A 837 -24.65 1.61 19.44
CA PHE A 837 -24.16 1.28 18.10
C PHE A 837 -23.05 0.22 18.18
N GLN A 838 -22.99 -0.68 17.19
CA GLN A 838 -21.98 -1.75 17.13
C GLN A 838 -20.96 -1.58 16.01
N LEU A 839 -21.10 -0.54 15.17
CA LEU A 839 -20.16 -0.17 14.10
C LEU A 839 -19.83 1.32 14.20
N LEU A 840 -18.55 1.62 14.06
CA LEU A 840 -18.01 2.95 13.91
C LEU A 840 -17.14 2.97 12.66
N ARG A 841 -17.54 3.76 11.67
CA ARG A 841 -16.72 4.10 10.51
C ARG A 841 -15.92 5.35 10.87
N VAL A 842 -14.60 5.28 10.82
CA VAL A 842 -13.70 6.43 11.01
C VAL A 842 -12.97 6.68 9.70
N ASN A 843 -13.20 7.84 9.11
CA ASN A 843 -12.48 8.33 7.95
C ASN A 843 -11.25 9.10 8.43
N TYR A 844 -10.13 9.01 7.74
CA TYR A 844 -8.91 9.74 8.14
C TYR A 844 -8.02 10.04 6.95
N GLU A 845 -7.31 11.16 7.00
CA GLU A 845 -6.21 11.41 6.07
C GLU A 845 -5.08 10.41 6.35
N SER A 846 -4.77 9.59 5.35
CA SER A 846 -3.63 8.68 5.32
C SER A 846 -2.30 9.45 5.26
N LYS A 847 -1.31 9.09 6.08
CA LYS A 847 0.05 9.66 6.02
C LYS A 847 0.86 9.14 4.81
N ASP A 848 0.42 8.05 4.20
CA ASP A 848 1.08 7.35 3.08
C ASP A 848 0.80 8.02 1.72
N ASP A 849 -0.45 8.44 1.49
CA ASP A 849 -0.92 9.04 0.23
C ASP A 849 -1.82 10.27 0.37
N TRP A 850 -2.09 10.73 1.59
CA TRP A 850 -2.87 11.94 1.92
C TRP A 850 -4.35 11.91 1.45
N CYS A 851 -4.75 10.80 0.86
CA CYS A 851 -6.11 10.40 0.56
C CYS A 851 -6.91 10.09 1.83
N VAL A 852 -8.24 10.14 1.71
CA VAL A 852 -9.14 9.66 2.77
C VAL A 852 -9.15 8.13 2.79
N ALA A 853 -8.70 7.55 3.90
CA ALA A 853 -8.84 6.15 4.23
C ALA A 853 -10.04 5.94 5.18
N THR A 854 -10.45 4.69 5.40
CA THR A 854 -11.59 4.34 6.26
C THR A 854 -11.31 3.09 7.09
N ASP A 855 -11.39 3.19 8.41
CA ASP A 855 -11.39 2.05 9.32
C ASP A 855 -12.83 1.70 9.75
N LEU A 856 -13.15 0.41 9.79
CA LEU A 856 -14.46 -0.13 10.23
C LEU A 856 -14.33 -0.84 11.56
N LEU A 857 -14.62 -0.11 12.64
CA LEU A 857 -14.35 -0.49 14.02
C LEU A 857 -15.60 -1.04 14.71
N ARG A 858 -15.40 -2.02 15.60
CA ARG A 858 -16.45 -2.76 16.30
C ARG A 858 -16.27 -2.70 17.81
N ALA A 859 -17.37 -2.46 18.50
CA ALA A 859 -17.57 -2.79 19.92
C ALA A 859 -18.82 -3.66 20.03
N ASN A 860 -18.64 -4.97 19.92
CA ASN A 860 -19.73 -5.93 19.82
C ASN A 860 -19.46 -7.12 20.74
N PRO A 861 -20.29 -7.37 21.77
CA PRO A 861 -20.10 -8.46 22.72
C PRO A 861 -20.25 -9.86 22.07
N LYS A 862 -20.85 -9.97 20.87
CA LYS A 862 -21.13 -11.24 20.19
C LYS A 862 -20.98 -11.14 18.67
N PHE A 863 -19.75 -10.97 18.20
CA PHE A 863 -19.38 -10.92 16.78
C PHE A 863 -18.88 -12.29 16.30
N HIS A 864 -19.62 -12.96 15.41
CA HIS A 864 -19.35 -14.34 14.95
C HIS A 864 -19.06 -15.34 16.09
N GLY A 865 -19.78 -15.23 17.20
CA GLY A 865 -19.66 -16.13 18.35
C GLY A 865 -18.60 -15.76 19.40
N LYS A 866 -17.82 -14.69 19.19
CA LYS A 866 -16.86 -14.16 20.18
C LYS A 866 -17.02 -12.64 20.36
N PRO A 867 -16.65 -12.05 21.52
CA PRO A 867 -16.60 -10.60 21.65
C PRO A 867 -15.54 -10.00 20.72
N ARG A 868 -15.84 -8.83 20.14
CA ARG A 868 -14.91 -8.01 19.36
C ARG A 868 -14.94 -6.57 19.87
N TYR A 869 -13.81 -6.13 20.41
CA TYR A 869 -13.59 -4.79 20.93
C TYR A 869 -12.29 -4.27 20.31
N ASP A 870 -12.44 -3.54 19.21
CA ASP A 870 -11.29 -3.06 18.44
C ASP A 870 -10.52 -1.98 19.23
N CYS A 871 -9.24 -1.83 18.94
CA CYS A 871 -8.41 -0.78 19.52
C CYS A 871 -8.35 0.44 18.58
N ILE A 872 -8.06 1.60 19.16
CA ILE A 872 -8.14 2.91 18.52
C ILE A 872 -7.00 3.83 18.96
N ILE A 873 -6.65 4.78 18.10
CA ILE A 873 -5.83 5.94 18.45
C ILE A 873 -6.76 7.11 18.76
N VAL A 874 -6.57 7.73 19.92
CA VAL A 874 -7.39 8.87 20.39
C VAL A 874 -6.48 10.09 20.55
N LYS A 875 -6.89 11.23 19.97
CA LYS A 875 -6.26 12.53 20.20
C LYS A 875 -6.85 13.13 21.47
N ILE A 876 -5.97 13.56 22.39
CA ILE A 876 -6.37 14.05 23.71
C ILE A 876 -6.23 15.56 23.84
N ASP A 877 -5.13 16.11 23.33
CA ASP A 877 -4.93 17.54 23.13
C ASP A 877 -4.27 17.76 21.75
N GLU A 878 -3.83 18.99 21.45
CA GLU A 878 -3.25 19.30 20.14
C GLU A 878 -2.01 18.45 19.81
N GLU A 879 -1.25 18.03 20.83
CA GLU A 879 0.05 17.38 20.71
C GLU A 879 0.11 15.97 21.32
N LYS A 880 -0.97 15.41 21.87
CA LYS A 880 -0.91 14.11 22.59
C LYS A 880 -1.93 13.09 22.11
N TYR A 881 -1.43 11.87 21.93
CA TYR A 881 -2.17 10.71 21.48
C TYR A 881 -2.03 9.56 22.47
N ILE A 882 -3.06 8.73 22.58
CA ILE A 882 -3.01 7.45 23.29
C ILE A 882 -3.63 6.34 22.43
N PHE A 883 -3.28 5.10 22.75
CA PHE A 883 -4.09 3.95 22.36
C PHE A 883 -5.20 3.71 23.37
N ALA A 884 -6.33 3.18 22.93
CA ALA A 884 -7.41 2.73 23.81
C ALA A 884 -8.14 1.53 23.21
N ARG A 885 -8.83 0.74 24.04
CA ARG A 885 -9.78 -0.28 23.58
C ARG A 885 -11.19 0.27 23.59
N LEU A 886 -11.90 0.14 22.47
CA LEU A 886 -13.28 0.62 22.30
C LEU A 886 -14.25 -0.37 22.94
N LEU A 887 -14.96 0.04 23.99
CA LEU A 887 -15.80 -0.87 24.80
C LEU A 887 -17.30 -0.76 24.46
N TYR A 888 -17.77 0.44 24.22
CA TYR A 888 -19.18 0.73 23.96
C TYR A 888 -19.30 2.03 23.16
N ILE A 889 -20.31 2.12 22.28
CA ILE A 889 -20.53 3.26 21.39
C ILE A 889 -22.02 3.59 21.44
N PHE A 890 -22.37 4.86 21.62
CA PHE A 890 -23.75 5.26 21.84
C PHE A 890 -24.01 6.73 21.53
N GLY A 891 -25.22 7.02 21.08
CA GLY A 891 -25.79 8.36 21.03
C GLY A 891 -26.60 8.64 22.31
N LEU A 892 -26.60 9.90 22.75
CA LEU A 892 -27.55 10.39 23.75
C LEU A 892 -27.88 11.86 23.52
N GLN A 893 -29.06 12.29 23.97
CA GLN A 893 -29.41 13.71 24.02
C GLN A 893 -29.02 14.33 25.36
N VAL A 894 -28.40 15.50 25.31
CA VAL A 894 -28.06 16.31 26.48
C VAL A 894 -28.43 17.76 26.16
N LEU A 895 -29.45 18.28 26.85
CA LEU A 895 -29.87 19.68 26.74
C LEU A 895 -30.16 20.08 25.27
N ASP A 896 -31.06 19.30 24.65
CA ASP A 896 -31.57 19.41 23.28
C ASP A 896 -30.53 19.25 22.15
N LYS A 897 -29.31 18.82 22.48
CA LYS A 897 -28.27 18.43 21.52
C LYS A 897 -27.94 16.95 21.62
N GLU A 898 -27.84 16.27 20.47
CA GLU A 898 -27.35 14.91 20.38
C GLU A 898 -25.81 14.86 20.43
N TYR A 899 -25.28 13.89 21.16
CA TYR A 899 -23.85 13.63 21.32
C TYR A 899 -23.55 12.16 21.01
N HIS A 900 -22.52 11.94 20.20
CA HIS A 900 -22.00 10.61 19.88
C HIS A 900 -20.76 10.33 20.74
N MET A 901 -20.86 9.32 21.59
CA MET A 901 -19.91 9.04 22.66
C MET A 901 -19.40 7.60 22.60
N ALA A 902 -18.18 7.40 23.08
CA ALA A 902 -17.61 6.08 23.29
C ALA A 902 -17.15 5.90 24.74
N LEU A 903 -17.41 4.73 25.31
CA LEU A 903 -16.72 4.22 26.50
C LEU A 903 -15.45 3.52 26.03
N ILE A 904 -14.30 3.95 26.54
CA ILE A 904 -13.00 3.40 26.17
C ILE A 904 -12.22 2.93 27.40
N LEU A 905 -11.29 2.00 27.19
CA LEU A 905 -10.24 1.68 28.16
C LEU A 905 -8.91 2.25 27.66
N PRO A 906 -8.41 3.35 28.25
CA PRO A 906 -7.12 3.92 27.87
C PRO A 906 -5.96 2.94 28.04
N MET A 907 -4.94 3.08 27.22
CA MET A 907 -3.65 2.41 27.34
C MET A 907 -2.54 3.45 27.48
N ASP A 908 -1.67 3.23 28.45
CA ASP A 908 -0.53 4.08 28.78
C ASP A 908 0.78 3.48 28.24
N LEU A 909 1.83 4.28 28.12
CA LEU A 909 3.17 3.70 27.94
C LEU A 909 3.61 3.09 29.28
N PRO A 910 4.11 1.84 29.31
CA PRO A 910 4.43 1.18 30.56
C PRO A 910 5.56 1.91 31.32
N PRO A 911 5.45 2.03 32.66
CA PRO A 911 6.47 2.71 33.47
C PRO A 911 7.74 1.87 33.61
N ASP A 912 7.59 0.56 33.75
CA ASP A 912 8.68 -0.40 33.90
C ASP A 912 9.03 -1.01 32.53
N LEU A 913 10.29 -0.86 32.14
CA LEU A 913 10.79 -1.31 30.84
C LEU A 913 11.66 -2.56 31.00
N GLU A 914 11.13 -3.61 31.63
CA GLU A 914 11.80 -4.93 31.68
C GLU A 914 12.15 -5.43 30.26
N ASN A 915 11.31 -5.09 29.29
CA ASN A 915 11.48 -5.42 27.88
C ASN A 915 12.31 -4.39 27.07
N ARG A 916 12.87 -3.32 27.67
CA ARG A 916 13.50 -2.20 26.94
C ARG A 916 14.52 -2.62 25.89
N GLY A 917 15.37 -3.60 26.24
CA GLY A 917 16.41 -4.09 25.33
C GLY A 917 15.80 -4.76 24.09
N ARG A 918 14.76 -5.57 24.29
CA ARG A 918 14.04 -6.25 23.19
C ARG A 918 13.21 -5.27 22.37
N ASP A 919 12.51 -4.35 23.03
CA ASP A 919 11.67 -3.37 22.35
C ASP A 919 12.53 -2.37 21.54
N ASN A 920 13.73 -2.00 22.02
CA ASN A 920 14.71 -1.22 21.25
C ASN A 920 15.31 -2.04 20.09
N ASP A 921 15.79 -3.27 20.34
CA ASP A 921 16.45 -4.12 19.33
C ASP A 921 15.49 -4.54 18.19
N LEU A 922 14.19 -4.67 18.48
CA LEU A 922 13.15 -5.10 17.54
C LEU A 922 12.16 -3.97 17.16
N CYS A 923 12.46 -2.73 17.54
CA CYS A 923 11.68 -1.52 17.25
C CYS A 923 10.18 -1.60 17.64
N PHE A 924 9.86 -2.25 18.77
CA PHE A 924 8.48 -2.40 19.22
C PHE A 924 7.94 -1.16 19.93
N ASN A 925 6.71 -0.81 19.57
CA ASN A 925 5.88 0.14 20.29
C ASN A 925 4.97 -0.62 21.28
N ARG A 926 5.19 -0.41 22.58
CA ARG A 926 4.48 -1.13 23.66
C ARG A 926 3.53 -0.22 24.40
N VAL A 927 2.31 -0.71 24.67
CA VAL A 927 1.31 -0.04 25.51
C VAL A 927 0.73 -1.00 26.55
N LYS A 928 0.25 -0.44 27.66
CA LYS A 928 -0.36 -1.19 28.77
C LYS A 928 -1.76 -0.66 29.05
N ALA A 929 -2.77 -1.53 28.99
CA ALA A 929 -4.14 -1.15 29.29
C ALA A 929 -4.30 -0.79 30.78
N ARG A 930 -5.10 0.24 31.07
CA ARG A 930 -5.46 0.57 32.45
C ARG A 930 -6.33 -0.51 33.06
N HIS A 931 -6.40 -0.53 34.40
CA HIS A 931 -7.39 -1.33 35.10
C HIS A 931 -8.81 -0.98 34.63
N ARG A 932 -9.66 -2.01 34.46
CA ARG A 932 -10.98 -1.90 33.80
C ARG A 932 -11.91 -0.84 34.40
N SER A 933 -11.78 -0.55 35.70
CA SER A 933 -12.54 0.50 36.39
C SER A 933 -12.17 1.94 35.98
N LEU A 934 -10.99 2.14 35.38
CA LEU A 934 -10.47 3.42 34.88
C LEU A 934 -10.87 3.68 33.42
N SER A 935 -11.91 3.02 32.94
CA SER A 935 -12.59 3.34 31.68
C SER A 935 -13.12 4.77 31.68
N VAL A 936 -12.99 5.49 30.56
CA VAL A 936 -13.41 6.89 30.43
C VAL A 936 -14.32 7.08 29.22
N PHE A 937 -15.06 8.20 29.20
CA PHE A 937 -15.85 8.62 28.06
C PHE A 937 -15.07 9.59 27.18
N ILE A 938 -15.18 9.42 25.86
CA ILE A 938 -14.70 10.37 24.86
C ILE A 938 -15.82 10.67 23.86
N SER A 939 -15.73 11.81 23.18
CA SER A 939 -16.47 12.00 21.93
C SER A 939 -15.87 11.08 20.87
N VAL A 940 -16.71 10.46 20.03
CA VAL A 940 -16.22 9.65 18.91
C VAL A 940 -15.36 10.45 17.92
N GLU A 941 -15.57 11.78 17.84
CA GLU A 941 -14.79 12.69 16.98
C GLU A 941 -13.30 12.79 17.38
N SER A 942 -12.95 12.42 18.62
CA SER A 942 -11.53 12.41 19.07
C SER A 942 -10.75 11.16 18.62
N ILE A 943 -11.43 10.21 17.98
CA ILE A 943 -10.83 9.00 17.43
C ILE A 943 -10.19 9.35 16.09
N ILE A 944 -8.87 9.11 15.97
CA ILE A 944 -8.11 9.44 14.75
C ILE A 944 -8.21 8.33 13.72
N ARG A 945 -7.97 7.08 14.15
CA ARG A 945 -8.20 5.86 13.38
C ARG A 945 -8.19 4.66 14.33
N GLY A 946 -8.41 3.46 13.80
CA GLY A 946 -8.19 2.23 14.54
C GLY A 946 -6.72 1.91 14.78
N GLY A 947 -6.45 0.94 15.64
CA GLY A 947 -5.10 0.44 15.91
C GLY A 947 -5.11 -1.07 16.08
N LEU A 948 -4.13 -1.75 15.47
CA LEU A 948 -3.93 -3.19 15.60
C LEU A 948 -2.93 -3.48 16.72
N LEU A 949 -3.32 -4.30 17.71
CA LEU A 949 -2.50 -4.56 18.90
C LEU A 949 -2.44 -6.06 19.23
N ALA A 950 -1.24 -6.64 19.19
CA ALA A 950 -0.97 -8.01 19.61
C ALA A 950 -0.77 -8.11 21.13
N THR A 951 -1.15 -9.24 21.73
CA THR A 951 -0.82 -9.55 23.14
C THR A 951 0.68 -9.88 23.27
N ASP A 952 1.39 -9.33 24.25
CA ASP A 952 2.77 -9.74 24.50
C ASP A 952 2.83 -11.04 25.32
N TYR A 953 3.03 -12.18 24.63
CA TYR A 953 3.21 -13.50 25.24
C TYR A 953 4.54 -13.69 25.98
N GLY A 954 5.44 -12.72 25.93
CA GLY A 954 6.67 -12.64 26.71
C GLY A 954 6.60 -11.62 27.86
N SER A 955 5.47 -10.95 28.10
CA SER A 955 5.27 -10.13 29.28
C SER A 955 4.73 -10.97 30.44
N GLN A 956 5.12 -10.65 31.67
CA GLN A 956 4.47 -11.17 32.87
C GLN A 956 3.10 -10.51 33.14
N TYR A 957 2.74 -9.48 32.36
CA TYR A 957 1.54 -8.68 32.52
C TYR A 957 0.55 -8.93 31.37
N SER A 958 -0.63 -9.46 31.71
CA SER A 958 -1.68 -9.81 30.73
C SER A 958 -2.41 -8.62 30.10
N ASP A 959 -2.12 -7.40 30.56
CA ASP A 959 -2.64 -6.11 30.10
C ASP A 959 -1.62 -5.36 29.20
N GLU A 960 -0.49 -5.98 28.83
CA GLU A 960 0.48 -5.41 27.90
C GLU A 960 0.32 -5.90 26.45
N TYR A 961 0.46 -4.95 25.53
CA TYR A 961 0.26 -5.14 24.10
C TYR A 961 1.38 -4.50 23.27
N LEU A 962 1.67 -5.12 22.14
CA LEU A 962 2.53 -4.59 21.08
C LEU A 962 1.65 -3.97 20.00
N VAL A 963 1.93 -2.72 19.61
CA VAL A 963 1.30 -2.09 18.45
C VAL A 963 1.86 -2.75 17.18
N MET A 964 0.98 -3.25 16.32
CA MET A 964 1.33 -3.85 15.04
C MET A 964 1.37 -2.75 13.97
N ASP A 965 2.55 -2.19 13.77
CA ASP A 965 2.83 -1.10 12.84
C ASP A 965 3.06 -1.59 11.40
N MET A 966 2.07 -2.34 10.89
CA MET A 966 2.21 -3.20 9.70
C MET A 966 1.43 -2.73 8.46
N ASP A 967 0.76 -1.57 8.56
CA ASP A 967 0.29 -0.79 7.43
C ASP A 967 1.10 0.53 7.36
N SER A 968 1.31 1.03 6.14
CA SER A 968 2.19 2.18 5.85
C SER A 968 1.80 3.43 6.65
N ASP A 969 0.50 3.71 6.79
CA ASP A 969 -0.01 4.83 7.57
C ASP A 969 0.26 4.65 9.07
N MET A 970 0.00 3.47 9.64
CA MET A 970 0.25 3.18 11.06
C MET A 970 1.73 3.28 11.38
N TRP A 971 2.58 2.77 10.49
CA TRP A 971 4.03 2.82 10.64
C TRP A 971 4.57 4.26 10.57
N LEU A 972 4.13 5.07 9.60
CA LEU A 972 4.45 6.51 9.55
C LEU A 972 3.92 7.25 10.78
N ARG A 973 2.74 6.88 11.29
CA ARG A 973 2.22 7.39 12.56
C ARG A 973 3.09 7.00 13.74
N MET A 974 3.53 5.75 13.87
CA MET A 974 4.40 5.33 14.96
C MET A 974 5.77 6.04 14.97
N LYS A 975 6.26 6.50 13.81
CA LYS A 975 7.47 7.32 13.70
C LYS A 975 7.27 8.81 14.00
N SER A 976 6.04 9.29 14.16
CA SER A 976 5.73 10.73 14.23
C SER A 976 4.68 11.14 15.27
N LEU A 977 3.92 10.22 15.85
CA LEU A 977 2.92 10.52 16.88
C LEU A 977 3.57 10.50 18.28
N PRO A 978 3.60 11.64 18.99
CA PRO A 978 3.93 11.67 20.41
C PRO A 978 2.87 10.93 21.25
N LEU A 979 3.17 9.68 21.60
CA LEU A 979 2.38 8.91 22.56
C LEU A 979 2.60 9.43 23.98
N ALA A 980 1.51 9.75 24.67
CA ALA A 980 1.57 10.23 26.04
C ALA A 980 1.81 9.08 27.03
N ARG A 981 2.72 9.28 28.00
CA ARG A 981 3.06 8.24 28.99
C ARG A 981 1.91 7.91 29.93
N ARG A 982 1.17 8.92 30.39
CA ARG A 982 -0.03 8.77 31.22
C ARG A 982 -0.84 10.07 31.15
N VAL A 983 -2.07 10.02 30.64
CA VAL A 983 -2.96 11.20 30.58
C VAL A 983 -4.12 11.06 31.55
N ASP A 984 -4.36 12.07 32.38
CA ASP A 984 -5.47 12.05 33.31
C ASP A 984 -6.80 12.43 32.64
N LEU A 985 -7.41 11.44 32.02
CA LEU A 985 -8.72 11.53 31.36
C LEU A 985 -9.90 11.44 32.34
N GLY A 986 -9.63 11.29 33.65
CA GLY A 986 -10.67 11.08 34.67
C GLY A 986 -11.06 12.35 35.45
N HIS A 987 -10.13 13.28 35.62
CA HIS A 987 -10.21 14.36 36.60
C HIS A 987 -10.63 15.74 36.08
#